data_AF-Q9W0E8-F1
#
_entry.id   AF-Q9W0E8-F1
#
_cell.length_a   1.000
_cell.length_b   1.000
_cell.length_c   1.000
_cell.angle_alpha   90.00
_cell.angle_beta   90.00
_cell.angle_gamma   90.00
#
_symmetry.space_group_name_H-M   'P 1'
#
loop_
_entity.id
_entity.type
_entity.pdbx_description
1 polymer ?
#
loop_
_entity_poly.entity_id
_entity_poly.type
_entity_poly.pdbx_seq_one_letter_code
_entity_poly.pdbx_strand_id
1 'polypeptide(L)'
;MSCKVRLMEDGSLDEEPLTLKEIAYQKLCNNLDIISSHRPDGQRGLNPGIVLPNEICDGFLENYQRFNRPLDDSVIRLFEDTHRTSLKIVNLRNSTLSSIGLETLMRHKLFALSLWYCDMISVGSHHLLAHYGDSLRSLELGISSHLLQYAEPNEKEPVDFQLTCPHLRRLVLNGVVMHHRLQFAHLHDLGHLDLTSCVLANFSLEALGSLPNLHTLILFNVWPIANQLHAICCLRRLCTLDISISSSGNGHGTYDLPDQTLEMLMDNLRHLTHLDISGTNLAGNGVATKESTTTSGMQQSPKMEQHFALTDIPGLASRTQRPLQFLGLYHTAHWACKRHDIPALEVAGDANEQQILTAARYYHDRPVLLTRVLNDLYHLFRFENCKDIHTALDVVLSAMDRHLKFKHMQISGSATLFYIVKGRDRSKFGALLRNHIIRTLLNGMEMHITDDTMLRNGYLTLTQFHMPVDVLFEYERLIKILLHGVSKTEQEGFVQRIAIYLLNTLACQVDGRQKLFLGELGVVSTMFTLIKDRLTRSVFDDVMEVAWSTMWNVTDETAINCKRFLDGRGMEYFLKCLHTFPDRDELLRNMMGLLGNVAEVKWLRPKLMTQEFIEVFARLLDSLSDGIEVGGASASVVARVREREMASANHAYLRFQVSYNAAGVLAHIASDGADAWTIKTPSREHVLERMVAAIQRWNIKSERNINYRSFEPILSLVRCYETPQCQHWAVWALANLTQVYPEKYCKLVEQENGIQILNELIEHESPYCEIKRIARLVIEQCDSGSERMVVDG
;
A
#
# COMPACT_ATOMS: atom_id res chain seq x y z
N MET A 1 -15.39 -1.90 11.06
CA MET A 1 -14.64 -2.09 9.77
C MET A 1 -15.22 -3.28 8.99
N SER A 2 -16.33 -3.09 8.29
CA SER A 2 -16.95 -4.09 7.42
C SER A 2 -16.73 -3.72 5.94
N CYS A 3 -15.59 -4.13 5.39
CA CYS A 3 -15.42 -4.43 3.97
C CYS A 3 -15.19 -5.93 3.93
N LYS A 4 -16.25 -6.72 4.07
CA LYS A 4 -16.07 -8.18 4.03
C LYS A 4 -15.89 -8.58 2.58
N VAL A 5 -14.81 -9.29 2.29
CA VAL A 5 -14.61 -9.93 0.99
C VAL A 5 -15.74 -10.94 0.79
N ARG A 6 -16.46 -10.84 -0.34
CA ARG A 6 -17.54 -11.76 -0.69
C ARG A 6 -17.23 -12.48 -1.99
N LEU A 7 -17.62 -13.76 -2.01
CA LEU A 7 -17.80 -14.49 -3.25
C LEU A 7 -19.15 -14.10 -3.85
N MET A 8 -19.11 -13.45 -5.01
CA MET A 8 -20.29 -13.04 -5.76
C MET A 8 -20.90 -14.23 -6.53
N GLU A 9 -22.14 -14.10 -6.99
CA GLU A 9 -22.86 -15.17 -7.70
C GLU A 9 -22.19 -15.58 -9.02
N ASP A 10 -21.47 -14.66 -9.67
CA ASP A 10 -20.69 -14.91 -10.88
C ASP A 10 -19.32 -15.57 -10.61
N GLY A 11 -19.02 -15.87 -9.34
CA GLY A 11 -17.75 -16.44 -8.90
C GLY A 11 -16.62 -15.42 -8.77
N SER A 12 -16.90 -14.12 -8.96
CA SER A 12 -15.95 -13.04 -8.68
C SER A 12 -15.77 -12.83 -7.17
N LEU A 13 -14.62 -12.28 -6.78
CA LEU A 13 -14.35 -11.85 -5.41
C LEU A 13 -14.37 -10.33 -5.40
N ASP A 14 -15.28 -9.74 -4.63
CA ASP A 14 -15.35 -8.29 -4.49
C ASP A 14 -15.86 -7.90 -3.09
N GLU A 15 -15.93 -6.61 -2.83
CA GLU A 15 -16.56 -6.05 -1.63
C GLU A 15 -18.02 -5.68 -1.84
N GLU A 16 -18.77 -5.61 -0.73
CA GLU A 16 -20.07 -4.96 -0.78
C GLU A 16 -19.92 -3.50 -1.20
N PRO A 17 -20.75 -3.03 -2.15
CA PRO A 17 -20.74 -1.63 -2.52
C PRO A 17 -21.08 -0.78 -1.30
N LEU A 18 -20.45 0.40 -1.22
CA LEU A 18 -20.75 1.37 -0.17
C LEU A 18 -22.24 1.72 -0.22
N THR A 19 -22.88 1.67 0.95
CA THR A 19 -24.22 2.21 1.11
C THR A 19 -24.22 3.70 0.80
N LEU A 20 -25.38 4.27 0.41
CA LEU A 20 -25.51 5.71 0.21
C LEU A 20 -25.05 6.51 1.46
N LYS A 21 -25.29 5.95 2.65
CA LYS A 21 -24.83 6.51 3.93
C LYS A 21 -23.30 6.57 4.01
N GLU A 22 -22.60 5.50 3.63
CA GLU A 22 -21.12 5.47 3.61
C GLU A 22 -20.52 6.37 2.53
N ILE A 23 -21.14 6.45 1.35
CA ILE A 23 -20.71 7.39 0.30
C ILE A 23 -20.83 8.83 0.81
N ALA A 24 -21.93 9.16 1.50
CA ALA A 24 -22.11 10.47 2.12
C ALA A 24 -21.04 10.75 3.18
N TYR A 25 -20.71 9.76 4.04
CA TYR A 25 -19.61 9.91 4.99
C TYR A 25 -18.27 10.10 4.30
N GLN A 26 -17.93 9.32 3.29
CA GLN A 26 -16.68 9.47 2.54
C GLN A 26 -16.58 10.87 1.95
N LYS A 27 -17.66 11.40 1.36
CA LYS A 27 -17.69 12.76 0.81
C LYS A 27 -17.48 13.82 1.89
N LEU A 28 -18.14 13.66 3.05
CA LEU A 28 -17.98 14.57 4.19
C LEU A 28 -16.56 14.51 4.78
N CYS A 29 -16.00 13.32 4.97
CA CYS A 29 -14.65 13.13 5.49
C CYS A 29 -13.62 13.81 4.59
N ASN A 30 -13.76 13.70 3.27
CA ASN A 30 -12.86 14.31 2.29
C ASN A 30 -13.08 15.82 2.12
N ASN A 31 -14.17 16.38 2.65
CA ASN A 31 -14.56 17.78 2.47
C ASN A 31 -15.15 18.34 3.77
N LEU A 32 -14.38 18.32 4.87
CA LEU A 32 -14.84 18.78 6.18
C LEU A 32 -15.41 20.21 6.17
N ASP A 33 -14.96 21.05 5.24
CA ASP A 33 -15.42 22.44 5.09
C ASP A 33 -16.93 22.55 4.77
N ILE A 34 -17.57 21.47 4.29
CA ILE A 34 -19.02 21.41 4.08
C ILE A 34 -19.78 21.62 5.40
N ILE A 35 -19.28 21.05 6.50
CA ILE A 35 -19.95 21.06 7.81
C ILE A 35 -19.21 21.88 8.86
N SER A 36 -18.00 22.33 8.57
CA SER A 36 -17.15 23.02 9.53
C SER A 36 -16.35 24.15 8.90
N SER A 37 -15.88 25.06 9.73
CA SER A 37 -15.03 26.18 9.32
C SER A 37 -14.02 26.48 10.41
N HIS A 38 -12.96 27.21 10.05
CA HIS A 38 -12.00 27.72 11.02
C HIS A 38 -12.61 28.94 11.73
N ARG A 39 -12.70 28.84 13.05
CA ARG A 39 -13.08 29.93 13.96
C ARG A 39 -11.95 30.99 14.03
N PRO A 40 -12.20 32.19 14.58
CA PRO A 40 -11.19 33.26 14.68
C PRO A 40 -9.92 32.88 15.46
N ASP A 41 -9.99 31.86 16.32
CA ASP A 41 -8.85 31.30 17.07
C ASP A 41 -8.01 30.31 16.23
N GLY A 42 -8.35 30.13 14.95
CA GLY A 42 -7.71 29.19 14.04
C GLY A 42 -8.17 27.74 14.21
N GLN A 43 -9.10 27.46 15.12
CA GLN A 43 -9.58 26.10 15.39
C GLN A 43 -10.77 25.74 14.51
N ARG A 44 -10.84 24.48 14.09
CA ARG A 44 -11.98 23.97 13.33
C ARG A 44 -13.18 23.74 14.27
N GLY A 45 -14.36 24.18 13.85
CA GLY A 45 -15.60 23.94 14.57
C GLY A 45 -16.80 23.75 13.64
N LEU A 46 -17.85 23.13 14.15
CA LEU A 46 -19.09 22.89 13.39
C LEU A 46 -19.78 24.21 13.04
N ASN A 47 -20.15 24.37 11.76
CA ASN A 47 -20.80 25.58 11.25
C ASN A 47 -22.11 25.89 12.00
N PRO A 48 -22.48 27.17 12.17
CA PRO A 48 -23.74 27.55 12.82
C PRO A 48 -24.96 26.88 12.18
N GLY A 49 -25.92 26.45 12.99
CA GLY A 49 -27.16 25.82 12.53
C GLY A 49 -27.06 24.33 12.18
N ILE A 50 -25.85 23.77 12.07
CA ILE A 50 -25.67 22.33 11.87
C ILE A 50 -25.82 21.61 13.20
N VAL A 51 -26.66 20.57 13.21
CA VAL A 51 -26.85 19.62 14.31
C VAL A 51 -26.67 18.22 13.75
N LEU A 52 -25.79 17.42 14.38
CA LEU A 52 -25.49 16.06 13.98
C LEU A 52 -25.99 15.11 15.07
N PRO A 53 -27.07 14.33 14.83
CA PRO A 53 -27.56 13.36 15.79
C PRO A 53 -26.62 12.15 15.92
N ASN A 54 -26.89 11.28 16.87
CA ASN A 54 -26.00 10.18 17.23
C ASN A 54 -25.79 9.16 16.11
N GLU A 55 -26.84 8.88 15.34
CA GLU A 55 -26.82 7.96 14.20
C GLU A 55 -25.87 8.41 13.09
N ILE A 56 -25.50 9.71 13.11
CA ILE A 56 -24.51 10.34 12.22
C ILE A 56 -23.15 10.43 12.89
N CYS A 57 -23.07 10.91 14.14
CA CYS A 57 -21.79 11.18 14.81
C CYS A 57 -20.93 9.92 15.01
N ASP A 58 -21.51 8.84 15.54
CA ASP A 58 -20.76 7.60 15.79
C ASP A 58 -20.25 7.00 14.45
N GLY A 59 -21.13 6.99 13.44
CA GLY A 59 -20.78 6.51 12.10
C GLY A 59 -19.77 7.40 11.38
N PHE A 60 -19.81 8.71 11.61
CA PHE A 60 -18.81 9.65 11.08
C PHE A 60 -17.43 9.35 11.64
N LEU A 61 -17.28 9.15 12.96
CA LEU A 61 -15.98 8.83 13.56
C LEU A 61 -15.42 7.50 13.05
N GLU A 62 -16.26 6.47 12.90
CA GLU A 62 -15.82 5.19 12.31
C GLU A 62 -15.36 5.37 10.86
N ASN A 63 -16.14 6.08 10.03
CA ASN A 63 -15.82 6.28 8.62
C ASN A 63 -14.65 7.25 8.42
N TYR A 64 -14.47 8.23 9.29
CA TYR A 64 -13.30 9.11 9.25
C TYR A 64 -12.04 8.27 9.42
N GLN A 65 -11.95 7.44 10.46
CA GLN A 65 -10.78 6.56 10.67
C GLN A 65 -10.56 5.53 9.54
N ARG A 66 -11.61 5.20 8.78
CA ARG A 66 -11.54 4.32 7.61
C ARG A 66 -10.98 5.04 6.38
N PHE A 67 -11.43 6.25 6.10
CA PHE A 67 -11.10 6.97 4.87
C PHE A 67 -9.96 7.99 5.02
N ASN A 68 -9.82 8.61 6.19
CA ASN A 68 -8.84 9.65 6.50
C ASN A 68 -8.10 9.34 7.82
N ARG A 69 -6.78 9.17 7.74
CA ARG A 69 -5.92 9.00 8.91
C ARG A 69 -4.81 10.06 8.92
N PRO A 70 -4.33 10.47 10.11
CA PRO A 70 -4.81 10.12 11.45
C PRO A 70 -6.05 10.93 11.89
N LEU A 71 -6.77 10.42 12.89
CA LEU A 71 -7.81 11.18 13.61
C LEU A 71 -7.14 11.93 14.78
N ASP A 72 -7.27 13.26 14.79
CA ASP A 72 -6.61 14.17 15.73
C ASP A 72 -7.61 15.07 16.48
N ASP A 73 -7.10 15.92 17.37
CA ASP A 73 -7.89 16.88 18.15
C ASP A 73 -8.65 17.87 17.27
N SER A 74 -8.12 18.25 16.10
CA SER A 74 -8.73 19.23 15.20
C SER A 74 -10.07 18.73 14.67
N VAL A 75 -10.13 17.45 14.31
CA VAL A 75 -11.36 16.79 13.87
C VAL A 75 -12.31 16.56 15.05
N ILE A 76 -11.78 16.17 16.21
CA ILE A 76 -12.62 15.87 17.39
C ILE A 76 -13.29 17.12 17.97
N ARG A 77 -12.72 18.32 17.78
CA ARG A 77 -13.37 19.59 18.15
C ARG A 77 -14.71 19.84 17.47
N LEU A 78 -15.03 19.14 16.36
CA LEU A 78 -16.37 19.17 15.78
C LEU A 78 -17.46 18.72 16.77
N PHE A 79 -17.08 17.91 17.77
CA PHE A 79 -17.96 17.35 18.79
C PHE A 79 -17.88 18.07 20.14
N GLU A 80 -17.26 19.26 20.19
CA GLU A 80 -17.14 20.04 21.44
C GLU A 80 -18.51 20.45 22.02
N ASP A 81 -19.46 20.76 21.14
CA ASP A 81 -20.81 21.16 21.52
C ASP A 81 -21.72 19.92 21.67
N THR A 82 -21.94 19.49 22.91
CA THR A 82 -22.79 18.34 23.27
C THR A 82 -24.29 18.58 23.08
N HIS A 83 -24.71 19.81 22.77
CA HIS A 83 -26.09 20.12 22.41
C HIS A 83 -26.34 19.99 20.90
N ARG A 84 -25.32 20.24 20.08
CA ARG A 84 -25.40 20.12 18.61
C ARG A 84 -24.87 18.80 18.08
N THR A 85 -24.09 18.07 18.87
CA THR A 85 -23.56 16.75 18.51
C THR A 85 -23.82 15.76 19.63
N SER A 86 -23.99 14.48 19.30
CA SER A 86 -24.30 13.44 20.28
C SER A 86 -23.50 12.17 19.99
N LEU A 87 -22.57 11.83 20.86
CA LEU A 87 -21.78 10.59 20.76
C LEU A 87 -22.25 9.57 21.80
N LYS A 88 -22.29 8.29 21.40
CA LYS A 88 -22.59 7.17 22.31
C LYS A 88 -21.56 6.08 22.22
N ILE A 89 -21.12 5.73 21.03
CA ILE A 89 -20.14 4.68 20.80
C ILE A 89 -18.91 5.30 20.13
N VAL A 90 -17.80 5.28 20.84
CA VAL A 90 -16.51 5.80 20.36
C VAL A 90 -15.52 4.64 20.32
N ASN A 91 -15.09 4.27 19.12
CA ASN A 91 -14.05 3.27 18.89
C ASN A 91 -12.87 3.94 18.18
N LEU A 92 -11.79 4.16 18.90
CA LEU A 92 -10.59 4.83 18.41
C LEU A 92 -9.48 3.81 18.17
N ARG A 93 -8.94 3.81 16.95
CA ARG A 93 -7.80 3.01 16.55
C ARG A 93 -6.77 3.86 15.80
N ASN A 94 -5.49 3.78 16.21
CA ASN A 94 -4.38 4.50 15.57
C ASN A 94 -4.61 6.02 15.52
N SER A 95 -5.08 6.60 16.63
CA SER A 95 -5.38 8.02 16.75
C SER A 95 -4.25 8.78 17.44
N THR A 96 -4.04 10.03 17.03
CA THR A 96 -3.10 10.97 17.64
C THR A 96 -3.77 11.90 18.66
N LEU A 97 -4.95 11.52 19.16
CA LEU A 97 -5.74 12.29 20.12
C LEU A 97 -4.98 12.53 21.43
N SER A 98 -5.01 13.78 21.90
CA SER A 98 -4.51 14.15 23.22
C SER A 98 -5.55 13.88 24.32
N SER A 99 -5.17 14.14 25.58
CA SER A 99 -6.08 14.13 26.72
C SER A 99 -7.27 15.08 26.55
N ILE A 100 -7.06 16.24 25.90
CA ILE A 100 -8.11 17.24 25.63
C ILE A 100 -9.12 16.69 24.62
N GLY A 101 -8.62 16.03 23.57
CA GLY A 101 -9.46 15.34 22.59
C GLY A 101 -10.29 14.23 23.24
N LEU A 102 -9.68 13.42 24.11
CA LEU A 102 -10.41 12.38 24.85
C LEU A 102 -11.48 12.98 25.77
N GLU A 103 -11.16 14.03 26.52
CA GLU A 103 -12.13 14.71 27.39
C GLU A 103 -13.32 15.24 26.58
N THR A 104 -13.06 15.84 25.41
CA THR A 104 -14.10 16.33 24.50
C THR A 104 -15.09 15.22 24.12
N LEU A 105 -14.59 14.03 23.82
CA LEU A 105 -15.42 12.86 23.53
C LEU A 105 -16.18 12.37 24.77
N MET A 106 -15.52 12.30 25.92
CA MET A 106 -16.12 11.77 27.16
C MET A 106 -17.22 12.68 27.73
N ARG A 107 -17.19 14.00 27.45
CA ARG A 107 -18.26 14.94 27.81
C ARG A 107 -19.65 14.55 27.29
N HIS A 108 -19.72 13.72 26.25
CA HIS A 108 -20.97 13.17 25.71
C HIS A 108 -21.62 12.09 26.60
N LYS A 109 -20.96 11.67 27.68
CA LYS A 109 -21.40 10.56 28.55
C LYS A 109 -21.65 9.30 27.71
N LEU A 110 -20.55 8.75 27.23
CA LEU A 110 -20.51 7.64 26.28
C LEU A 110 -21.12 6.37 26.87
N PHE A 111 -21.72 5.56 26.00
CA PHE A 111 -22.17 4.20 26.29
C PHE A 111 -21.03 3.19 26.16
N ALA A 112 -20.18 3.36 25.16
CA ALA A 112 -19.02 2.51 24.92
C ALA A 112 -17.80 3.33 24.48
N LEU A 113 -16.65 3.02 25.07
CA LEU A 113 -15.35 3.61 24.73
C LEU A 113 -14.34 2.49 24.48
N SER A 114 -13.76 2.47 23.29
CA SER A 114 -12.67 1.55 22.91
C SER A 114 -11.48 2.35 22.42
N LEU A 115 -10.31 2.13 23.02
CA LEU A 115 -9.06 2.81 22.74
C LEU A 115 -7.98 1.79 22.37
N TRP A 116 -7.52 1.81 21.12
CA TRP A 116 -6.42 0.98 20.63
C TRP A 116 -5.40 1.85 19.88
N TYR A 117 -4.11 1.65 20.13
CA TYR A 117 -3.05 2.42 19.47
C TYR A 117 -3.26 3.93 19.59
N CYS A 118 -3.55 4.40 20.81
CA CYS A 118 -3.81 5.79 21.14
C CYS A 118 -2.71 6.27 22.10
N ASP A 119 -1.47 6.27 21.63
CA ASP A 119 -0.26 6.41 22.47
C ASP A 119 -0.14 7.79 23.14
N MET A 120 -0.84 8.79 22.61
CA MET A 120 -0.90 10.16 23.16
C MET A 120 -1.86 10.28 24.35
N ILE A 121 -2.68 9.26 24.63
CA ILE A 121 -3.54 9.20 25.80
C ILE A 121 -2.75 8.57 26.96
N SER A 122 -2.35 9.41 27.91
CA SER A 122 -1.57 9.02 29.09
C SER A 122 -2.44 8.79 30.33
N VAL A 123 -1.82 8.28 31.40
CA VAL A 123 -2.39 8.15 32.75
C VAL A 123 -2.94 9.47 33.29
N GLY A 124 -2.41 10.62 32.85
CA GLY A 124 -2.95 11.93 33.23
C GLY A 124 -4.44 12.08 32.94
N SER A 125 -5.00 11.27 32.03
CA SER A 125 -6.41 11.29 31.66
C SER A 125 -7.30 10.31 32.46
N HIS A 126 -6.75 9.49 33.38
CA HIS A 126 -7.52 8.45 34.08
C HIS A 126 -8.70 9.03 34.88
N HIS A 127 -8.54 10.25 35.42
CA HIS A 127 -9.57 10.98 36.16
C HIS A 127 -10.85 11.22 35.34
N LEU A 128 -10.75 11.23 34.01
CA LEU A 128 -11.92 11.36 33.12
C LEU A 128 -12.89 10.19 33.26
N LEU A 129 -12.41 8.98 33.59
CA LEU A 129 -13.27 7.83 33.89
C LEU A 129 -14.11 8.06 35.14
N ALA A 130 -13.52 8.68 36.17
CA ALA A 130 -14.26 9.04 37.38
C ALA A 130 -15.30 10.14 37.12
N HIS A 131 -14.99 11.09 36.25
CA HIS A 131 -15.86 12.23 36.00
C HIS A 131 -16.98 11.95 35.00
N TYR A 132 -16.72 11.17 33.95
CA TYR A 132 -17.65 10.94 32.83
C TYR A 132 -18.04 9.46 32.63
N GLY A 133 -17.46 8.53 33.39
CA GLY A 133 -17.62 7.09 33.17
C GLY A 133 -18.91 6.45 33.70
N ASP A 134 -19.78 7.19 34.38
CA ASP A 134 -21.02 6.67 34.98
C ASP A 134 -21.96 6.03 33.93
N SER A 135 -21.99 6.56 32.71
CA SER A 135 -22.82 6.04 31.61
C SER A 135 -22.18 4.83 30.90
N LEU A 136 -20.90 4.54 31.10
CA LEU A 136 -20.20 3.50 30.35
C LEU A 136 -20.74 2.12 30.68
N ARG A 137 -21.05 1.35 29.63
CA ARG A 137 -21.37 -0.08 29.69
C ARG A 137 -20.24 -0.94 29.12
N SER A 138 -19.40 -0.36 28.26
CA SER A 138 -18.23 -1.02 27.69
C SER A 138 -17.03 -0.09 27.76
N LEU A 139 -15.94 -0.58 28.35
CA LEU A 139 -14.64 0.10 28.35
C LEU A 139 -13.58 -0.88 27.85
N GLU A 140 -12.91 -0.51 26.77
CA GLU A 140 -11.81 -1.29 26.21
C GLU A 140 -10.55 -0.43 26.13
N LEU A 141 -9.54 -0.81 26.91
CA LEU A 141 -8.21 -0.23 26.89
C LEU A 141 -7.26 -1.27 26.26
N GLY A 142 -7.12 -1.17 24.94
CA GLY A 142 -6.33 -2.08 24.14
C GLY A 142 -4.83 -1.79 24.19
N ILE A 143 -4.10 -2.35 23.23
CA ILE A 143 -2.65 -2.16 23.11
C ILE A 143 -2.34 -0.67 22.89
N SER A 144 -1.29 -0.15 23.55
CA SER A 144 -0.88 1.27 23.47
C SER A 144 -2.00 2.25 23.88
N SER A 145 -2.75 1.89 24.92
CA SER A 145 -3.67 2.79 25.63
C SER A 145 -3.21 2.87 27.09
N HIS A 146 -2.41 3.87 27.41
CA HIS A 146 -1.70 3.95 28.69
C HIS A 146 -2.54 4.50 29.84
N LEU A 147 -3.84 4.69 29.65
CA LEU A 147 -4.76 5.30 30.62
C LEU A 147 -4.65 4.73 32.05
N LEU A 148 -4.38 3.42 32.20
CA LEU A 148 -4.29 2.71 33.48
C LEU A 148 -2.99 1.88 33.67
N GLN A 149 -1.94 2.09 32.86
CA GLN A 149 -0.76 1.21 32.87
C GLN A 149 0.35 1.69 33.83
N TYR A 150 1.13 2.70 33.43
CA TYR A 150 2.27 3.25 34.20
C TYR A 150 2.22 4.77 34.17
N ALA A 151 2.51 5.41 35.30
CA ALA A 151 2.44 6.88 35.43
C ALA A 151 3.33 7.60 34.40
N GLU A 152 4.51 7.04 34.09
CA GLU A 152 5.39 7.46 33.00
C GLU A 152 6.08 6.26 32.33
N PRO A 153 6.57 6.36 31.08
CA PRO A 153 7.31 5.28 30.39
C PRO A 153 8.54 4.77 31.15
N ASN A 154 9.12 5.62 32.01
CA ASN A 154 10.33 5.32 32.77
C ASN A 154 10.05 4.97 34.25
N GLU A 155 8.84 5.20 34.74
CA GLU A 155 8.46 4.88 36.11
C GLU A 155 7.98 3.44 36.21
N LYS A 156 8.51 2.71 37.19
CA LYS A 156 8.14 1.31 37.46
C LYS A 156 6.93 1.19 38.39
N GLU A 157 6.47 2.28 38.98
CA GLU A 157 5.36 2.25 39.92
C GLU A 157 4.02 2.24 39.16
N PRO A 158 3.21 1.19 39.32
CA PRO A 158 1.91 1.10 38.68
C PRO A 158 0.95 2.15 39.27
N VAL A 159 0.03 2.62 38.44
CA VAL A 159 -1.00 3.58 38.85
C VAL A 159 -1.91 2.92 39.88
N ASP A 160 -2.12 3.58 41.03
CA ASP A 160 -3.18 3.18 41.97
C ASP A 160 -4.51 3.72 41.45
N PHE A 161 -5.34 2.84 40.88
CA PHE A 161 -6.64 3.22 40.34
C PHE A 161 -7.77 2.39 40.96
N GLN A 162 -9.00 2.88 40.84
CA GLN A 162 -10.21 2.10 41.06
C GLN A 162 -11.11 2.25 39.85
N LEU A 163 -11.85 1.20 39.53
CA LEU A 163 -12.81 1.21 38.43
C LEU A 163 -14.08 1.95 38.88
N THR A 164 -14.18 3.24 38.59
CA THR A 164 -15.28 4.12 39.03
C THR A 164 -16.53 4.07 38.15
N CYS A 165 -16.62 3.11 37.22
CA CYS A 165 -17.70 3.01 36.24
C CYS A 165 -18.69 1.89 36.67
N PRO A 166 -19.72 2.19 37.50
CA PRO A 166 -20.50 1.17 38.21
C PRO A 166 -21.34 0.26 37.30
N HIS A 167 -21.69 0.74 36.11
CA HIS A 167 -22.58 0.06 35.18
C HIS A 167 -21.85 -0.74 34.07
N LEU A 168 -20.54 -0.96 34.20
CA LEU A 168 -19.78 -1.71 33.22
C LEU A 168 -20.30 -3.14 33.09
N ARG A 169 -20.58 -3.54 31.84
CA ARG A 169 -20.93 -4.91 31.44
C ARG A 169 -19.77 -5.61 30.75
N ARG A 170 -18.91 -4.84 30.08
CA ARG A 170 -17.71 -5.30 29.37
C ARG A 170 -16.53 -4.43 29.77
N LEU A 171 -15.47 -5.08 30.23
CA LEU A 171 -14.20 -4.45 30.57
C LEU A 171 -13.05 -5.22 29.92
N VAL A 172 -12.26 -4.53 29.11
CA VAL A 172 -11.03 -5.06 28.49
C VAL A 172 -9.86 -4.20 28.94
N LEU A 173 -8.89 -4.83 29.60
CA LEU A 173 -7.65 -4.21 30.07
C LEU A 173 -6.47 -4.97 29.47
N ASN A 174 -5.69 -4.29 28.63
CA ASN A 174 -4.48 -4.87 28.04
C ASN A 174 -3.23 -4.36 28.77
N GLY A 175 -2.41 -5.27 29.31
CA GLY A 175 -1.10 -4.92 29.85
C GLY A 175 -1.12 -4.06 31.12
N VAL A 176 -2.21 -4.06 31.87
CA VAL A 176 -2.36 -3.30 33.13
C VAL A 176 -1.79 -4.10 34.30
N VAL A 177 -1.16 -3.41 35.26
CA VAL A 177 -0.71 -4.03 36.51
C VAL A 177 -1.87 -4.06 37.50
N MET A 178 -2.35 -5.26 37.80
CA MET A 178 -3.45 -5.49 38.73
C MET A 178 -2.90 -5.54 40.15
N HIS A 179 -3.25 -4.56 40.99
CA HIS A 179 -2.82 -4.50 42.38
C HIS A 179 -3.88 -5.06 43.35
N HIS A 180 -3.44 -5.57 44.51
CA HIS A 180 -4.31 -6.17 45.54
C HIS A 180 -5.47 -5.28 46.05
N ARG A 181 -5.35 -3.94 45.95
CA ARG A 181 -6.43 -3.02 46.36
C ARG A 181 -7.59 -2.91 45.37
N LEU A 182 -7.47 -3.42 44.15
CA LEU A 182 -8.55 -3.35 43.16
C LEU A 182 -9.76 -4.15 43.61
N GLN A 183 -10.92 -3.50 43.63
CA GLN A 183 -12.18 -4.15 43.97
C GLN A 183 -13.08 -4.27 42.73
N PHE A 184 -13.74 -5.42 42.61
CA PHE A 184 -14.73 -5.70 41.56
C PHE A 184 -16.14 -5.82 42.11
N ALA A 185 -16.30 -5.84 43.44
CA ALA A 185 -17.57 -6.14 44.10
C ALA A 185 -18.71 -5.18 43.74
N HIS A 186 -18.40 -3.92 43.39
CA HIS A 186 -19.37 -2.92 42.98
C HIS A 186 -19.78 -3.01 41.49
N LEU A 187 -19.08 -3.80 40.67
CA LEU A 187 -19.36 -3.97 39.24
C LEU A 187 -20.36 -5.10 39.00
N HIS A 188 -21.54 -5.00 39.61
CA HIS A 188 -22.56 -6.07 39.60
C HIS A 188 -23.04 -6.47 38.19
N ASP A 189 -23.01 -5.53 37.24
CA ASP A 189 -23.44 -5.75 35.86
C ASP A 189 -22.38 -6.40 34.96
N LEU A 190 -21.15 -6.59 35.46
CA LEU A 190 -20.02 -7.04 34.66
C LEU A 190 -20.17 -8.52 34.26
N GLY A 191 -20.34 -8.75 32.96
CA GLY A 191 -20.47 -10.09 32.35
C GLY A 191 -19.22 -10.55 31.59
N HIS A 192 -18.43 -9.60 31.10
CA HIS A 192 -17.24 -9.85 30.29
C HIS A 192 -16.03 -9.12 30.86
N LEU A 193 -15.02 -9.89 31.28
CA LEU A 193 -13.75 -9.38 31.79
C LEU A 193 -12.58 -9.97 30.98
N ASP A 194 -11.83 -9.10 30.34
CA ASP A 194 -10.59 -9.44 29.63
C ASP A 194 -9.42 -8.71 30.28
N LEU A 195 -8.46 -9.49 30.79
CA LEU A 195 -7.24 -9.03 31.43
C LEU A 195 -6.01 -9.41 30.62
N THR A 196 -6.13 -9.46 29.29
CA THR A 196 -5.05 -9.86 28.38
C THR A 196 -3.73 -9.19 28.73
N SER A 197 -2.67 -10.00 28.90
CA SER A 197 -1.30 -9.55 29.22
C SER A 197 -1.16 -8.72 30.50
N CYS A 198 -2.18 -8.67 31.36
CA CYS A 198 -2.09 -7.99 32.65
C CYS A 198 -1.14 -8.72 33.60
N VAL A 199 -0.50 -7.96 34.49
CA VAL A 199 0.41 -8.49 35.52
C VAL A 199 -0.34 -8.55 36.85
N LEU A 200 -0.43 -9.72 37.47
CA LEU A 200 -1.10 -9.89 38.76
C LEU A 200 -0.15 -9.59 39.94
N ALA A 201 0.05 -8.31 40.25
CA ALA A 201 0.89 -7.84 41.36
C ALA A 201 0.19 -8.04 42.72
N ASN A 202 0.23 -9.27 43.23
CA ASN A 202 -0.50 -9.72 44.43
C ASN A 202 -2.03 -9.60 44.32
N PHE A 203 -2.56 -9.40 43.11
CA PHE A 203 -3.99 -9.52 42.87
C PHE A 203 -4.43 -10.99 42.92
N SER A 204 -5.42 -11.29 43.75
CA SER A 204 -6.02 -12.62 43.83
C SER A 204 -7.23 -12.69 42.90
N LEU A 205 -7.26 -13.69 42.01
CA LEU A 205 -8.42 -13.98 41.17
C LEU A 205 -9.66 -14.38 42.00
N GLU A 206 -9.54 -14.69 43.29
CA GLU A 206 -10.70 -14.89 44.18
C GLU A 206 -11.59 -13.64 44.27
N ALA A 207 -11.02 -12.45 44.09
CA ALA A 207 -11.78 -11.20 44.06
C ALA A 207 -12.86 -11.21 42.96
N LEU A 208 -12.64 -11.97 41.88
CA LEU A 208 -13.60 -12.14 40.78
C LEU A 208 -14.83 -12.95 41.20
N GLY A 209 -14.75 -13.74 42.29
CA GLY A 209 -15.88 -14.47 42.85
C GLY A 209 -17.02 -13.57 43.34
N SER A 210 -16.75 -12.27 43.53
CA SER A 210 -17.76 -11.27 43.88
C SER A 210 -18.64 -10.82 42.71
N LEU A 211 -18.31 -11.21 41.47
CA LEU A 211 -19.02 -10.79 40.26
C LEU A 211 -20.15 -11.77 39.91
N PRO A 212 -21.43 -11.44 40.17
CA PRO A 212 -22.54 -12.40 40.04
C PRO A 212 -22.88 -12.74 38.58
N ASN A 213 -22.56 -11.86 37.64
CA ASN A 213 -22.94 -11.98 36.22
C ASN A 213 -21.80 -12.39 35.30
N LEU A 214 -20.59 -12.59 35.84
CA LEU A 214 -19.41 -12.90 35.03
C LEU A 214 -19.57 -14.25 34.32
N HIS A 215 -19.60 -14.20 32.99
CA HIS A 215 -19.73 -15.38 32.13
C HIS A 215 -18.60 -15.50 31.09
N THR A 216 -17.80 -14.45 30.90
CA THR A 216 -16.60 -14.49 30.06
C THR A 216 -15.39 -13.95 30.82
N LEU A 217 -14.35 -14.77 30.92
CA LEU A 217 -13.07 -14.43 31.52
C LEU A 217 -11.95 -14.75 30.54
N ILE A 218 -11.19 -13.71 30.16
CA ILE A 218 -10.02 -13.83 29.27
C ILE A 218 -8.77 -13.45 30.06
N LEU A 219 -7.85 -14.40 30.17
CA LEU A 219 -6.56 -14.30 30.85
C LEU A 219 -5.40 -14.61 29.87
N PHE A 220 -5.60 -14.32 28.58
CA PHE A 220 -4.59 -14.53 27.55
C PHE A 220 -3.27 -13.84 27.91
N ASN A 221 -2.14 -14.57 27.86
CA ASN A 221 -0.82 -14.09 28.28
C ASN A 221 -0.72 -13.62 29.75
N VAL A 222 -1.64 -14.01 30.64
CA VAL A 222 -1.51 -13.80 32.09
C VAL A 222 -0.82 -15.01 32.70
N TRP A 223 0.37 -14.81 33.28
CA TRP A 223 1.17 -15.88 33.86
C TRP A 223 2.02 -15.37 35.03
N PRO A 224 2.21 -16.15 36.11
CA PRO A 224 1.64 -17.47 36.39
C PRO A 224 0.22 -17.40 36.97
N ILE A 225 -0.64 -18.36 36.61
CA ILE A 225 -2.00 -18.50 37.18
C ILE A 225 -2.32 -19.91 37.70
N ALA A 226 -1.39 -20.87 37.59
CA ALA A 226 -1.60 -22.27 37.99
C ALA A 226 -2.14 -22.40 39.41
N ASN A 227 -1.54 -21.68 40.36
CA ASN A 227 -1.96 -21.69 41.77
C ASN A 227 -3.27 -20.95 42.03
N GLN A 228 -3.84 -20.24 41.06
CA GLN A 228 -5.10 -19.49 41.19
C GLN A 228 -6.26 -20.10 40.38
N LEU A 229 -6.04 -21.24 39.70
CA LEU A 229 -7.10 -21.90 38.92
C LEU A 229 -8.30 -22.32 39.80
N HIS A 230 -8.08 -22.64 41.07
CA HIS A 230 -9.15 -22.96 42.02
C HIS A 230 -10.12 -21.79 42.23
N ALA A 231 -9.62 -20.55 42.19
CA ALA A 231 -10.45 -19.35 42.29
C ALA A 231 -11.32 -19.20 41.03
N ILE A 232 -10.77 -19.49 39.85
CA ILE A 232 -11.51 -19.52 38.58
C ILE A 232 -12.61 -20.58 38.64
N CYS A 233 -12.32 -21.77 39.19
CA CYS A 233 -13.32 -22.82 39.34
C CYS A 233 -14.57 -22.32 40.07
N CYS A 234 -14.45 -21.45 41.08
CA CYS A 234 -15.59 -20.88 41.82
C CYS A 234 -16.54 -20.03 40.97
N LEU A 235 -16.14 -19.60 39.76
CA LEU A 235 -16.98 -18.85 38.81
C LEU A 235 -17.95 -19.79 38.08
N ARG A 236 -18.94 -20.36 38.78
CA ARG A 236 -19.81 -21.42 38.25
C ARG A 236 -20.62 -21.04 37.01
N ARG A 237 -20.85 -19.75 36.76
CA ARG A 237 -21.60 -19.24 35.60
C ARG A 237 -20.74 -19.02 34.35
N LEU A 238 -19.44 -19.32 34.42
CA LEU A 238 -18.51 -19.08 33.33
C LEU A 238 -18.85 -19.94 32.10
N CYS A 239 -19.03 -19.28 30.96
CA CYS A 239 -19.31 -19.87 29.66
C CYS A 239 -18.07 -19.82 28.75
N THR A 240 -17.22 -18.81 28.93
CA THR A 240 -15.98 -18.61 28.16
C THR A 240 -14.81 -18.44 29.11
N LEU A 241 -13.79 -19.29 28.95
CA LEU A 241 -12.53 -19.21 29.66
C LEU A 241 -11.39 -19.24 28.65
N ASP A 242 -10.49 -18.28 28.76
CA ASP A 242 -9.26 -18.26 28.00
C ASP A 242 -8.08 -18.11 28.95
N ILE A 243 -7.18 -19.09 28.93
CA ILE A 243 -5.94 -19.15 29.70
C ILE A 243 -4.75 -19.46 28.77
N SER A 244 -4.88 -19.05 27.51
CA SER A 244 -3.91 -19.28 26.45
C SER A 244 -2.66 -18.40 26.59
N ILE A 245 -1.56 -18.84 25.97
CA ILE A 245 -0.27 -18.18 26.00
C ILE A 245 0.30 -18.12 24.58
N SER A 246 0.86 -16.98 24.19
CA SER A 246 1.47 -16.78 22.88
C SER A 246 2.92 -17.26 22.78
N SER A 247 3.70 -17.24 23.86
CA SER A 247 5.12 -17.64 23.85
C SER A 247 5.43 -18.61 24.98
N SER A 248 5.78 -19.86 24.64
CA SER A 248 6.10 -20.93 25.59
C SER A 248 7.59 -21.01 25.94
N GLY A 249 8.45 -20.19 25.32
CA GLY A 249 9.91 -20.30 25.41
C GLY A 249 10.50 -20.18 26.82
N ASN A 250 9.80 -19.51 27.74
CA ASN A 250 10.26 -19.29 29.13
C ASN A 250 9.56 -20.22 30.14
N GLY A 251 8.96 -21.33 29.69
CA GLY A 251 8.15 -22.22 30.55
C GLY A 251 6.75 -21.69 30.87
N HIS A 252 6.35 -20.56 30.28
CA HIS A 252 4.99 -20.05 30.40
C HIS A 252 4.00 -21.03 29.76
N GLY A 253 2.87 -21.26 30.42
CA GLY A 253 1.84 -22.18 29.95
C GLY A 253 2.14 -23.66 30.22
N THR A 254 3.20 -23.97 30.96
CA THR A 254 3.46 -25.33 31.47
C THR A 254 2.83 -25.51 32.84
N TYR A 255 1.82 -26.37 32.90
CA TYR A 255 1.12 -26.77 34.12
C TYR A 255 1.62 -28.14 34.57
N ASP A 256 1.76 -28.29 35.89
CA ASP A 256 1.92 -29.59 36.51
C ASP A 256 0.61 -30.37 36.38
N LEU A 257 0.70 -31.69 36.17
CA LEU A 257 -0.47 -32.57 36.09
C LEU A 257 -1.55 -32.01 35.12
N PRO A 258 -1.22 -31.80 33.83
CA PRO A 258 -2.07 -31.06 32.90
C PRO A 258 -3.45 -31.72 32.70
N ASP A 259 -3.49 -33.06 32.64
CA ASP A 259 -4.73 -33.82 32.47
C ASP A 259 -5.67 -33.59 33.66
N GLN A 260 -5.16 -33.72 34.89
CA GLN A 260 -5.93 -33.51 36.11
C GLN A 260 -6.35 -32.05 36.28
N THR A 261 -5.49 -31.10 35.88
CA THR A 261 -5.79 -29.68 35.93
C THR A 261 -6.93 -29.32 34.99
N LEU A 262 -6.90 -29.84 33.75
CA LEU A 262 -7.97 -29.60 32.78
C LEU A 262 -9.27 -30.29 33.18
N GLU A 263 -9.21 -31.52 33.72
CA GLU A 263 -10.36 -32.23 34.27
C GLU A 263 -11.02 -31.45 35.41
N MET A 264 -10.22 -30.95 36.36
CA MET A 264 -10.71 -30.09 37.46
C MET A 264 -11.48 -28.87 36.94
N LEU A 265 -10.98 -28.21 35.89
CA LEU A 265 -11.69 -27.08 35.28
C LEU A 265 -13.04 -27.53 34.69
N MET A 266 -13.08 -28.64 33.96
CA MET A 266 -14.32 -29.14 33.33
C MET A 266 -15.39 -29.58 34.33
N ASP A 267 -14.98 -30.17 35.45
CA ASP A 267 -15.87 -30.63 36.51
C ASP A 267 -16.56 -29.48 37.26
N ASN A 268 -15.83 -28.38 37.43
CA ASN A 268 -16.29 -27.19 38.15
C ASN A 268 -17.01 -26.18 37.25
N LEU A 269 -16.56 -26.00 36.00
CA LEU A 269 -17.11 -25.04 35.04
C LEU A 269 -18.10 -25.70 34.09
N ARG A 270 -19.20 -26.21 34.64
CA ARG A 270 -20.15 -27.06 33.89
C ARG A 270 -20.86 -26.36 32.73
N HIS A 271 -20.97 -25.02 32.78
CA HIS A 271 -21.59 -24.20 31.74
C HIS A 271 -20.60 -23.75 30.65
N LEU A 272 -19.33 -24.16 30.74
CA LEU A 272 -18.31 -23.76 29.77
C LEU A 272 -18.66 -24.29 28.38
N THR A 273 -18.62 -23.39 27.40
CA THR A 273 -18.85 -23.66 25.97
C THR A 273 -17.65 -23.27 25.12
N HIS A 274 -16.85 -22.31 25.56
CA HIS A 274 -15.66 -21.82 24.88
C HIS A 274 -14.47 -21.94 25.82
N LEU A 275 -13.45 -22.69 25.40
CA LEU A 275 -12.20 -22.84 26.14
C LEU A 275 -11.03 -22.53 25.21
N ASP A 276 -10.08 -21.70 25.64
CA ASP A 276 -8.83 -21.49 24.93
C ASP A 276 -7.64 -21.83 25.82
N ILE A 277 -6.87 -22.83 25.38
CA ILE A 277 -5.65 -23.33 26.02
C ILE A 277 -4.47 -23.33 25.04
N SER A 278 -4.56 -22.50 23.99
CA SER A 278 -3.51 -22.35 22.97
C SER A 278 -2.16 -22.03 23.62
N GLY A 279 -1.09 -22.65 23.11
CA GLY A 279 0.27 -22.47 23.62
C GLY A 279 0.60 -23.08 24.99
N THR A 280 -0.35 -23.81 25.61
CA THR A 280 -0.13 -24.50 26.90
C THR A 280 0.15 -25.99 26.72
N ASN A 281 0.43 -26.72 27.81
CA ASN A 281 0.46 -28.18 27.83
C ASN A 281 -0.83 -28.83 28.39
N LEU A 282 -1.90 -28.06 28.63
CA LEU A 282 -3.12 -28.56 29.29
C LEU A 282 -3.86 -29.64 28.51
N ALA A 283 -3.64 -29.75 27.21
CA ALA A 283 -4.20 -30.84 26.41
C ALA A 283 -3.56 -32.21 26.70
N GLY A 284 -2.57 -32.29 27.60
CA GLY A 284 -1.87 -33.52 27.93
C GLY A 284 -0.93 -33.99 26.83
N ASN A 285 -0.38 -35.19 26.99
CA ASN A 285 0.57 -35.79 26.05
C ASN A 285 -0.08 -36.66 24.94
N GLY A 286 -1.41 -36.82 24.97
CA GLY A 286 -2.17 -37.61 23.99
C GLY A 286 -2.10 -39.12 24.18
N VAL A 287 -1.49 -39.61 25.28
CA VAL A 287 -1.65 -41.00 25.66
C VAL A 287 -3.02 -41.12 26.31
N ALA A 288 -3.95 -41.85 25.68
CA ALA A 288 -5.17 -42.24 26.36
C ALA A 288 -4.77 -42.89 27.68
N THR A 289 -5.06 -42.22 28.80
CA THR A 289 -4.90 -42.83 30.11
C THR A 289 -5.89 -43.97 30.13
N LYS A 290 -5.42 -45.19 29.82
CA LYS A 290 -6.12 -46.39 30.27
C LYS A 290 -6.27 -46.15 31.76
N GLU A 291 -7.51 -45.97 32.22
CA GLU A 291 -7.81 -46.01 33.64
C GLU A 291 -7.00 -47.19 34.16
N SER A 292 -6.04 -46.89 35.03
CA SER A 292 -5.15 -47.89 35.59
C SER A 292 -6.01 -48.82 36.42
N THR A 293 -6.60 -49.80 35.76
CA THR A 293 -7.27 -50.99 36.31
C THR A 293 -6.22 -51.96 36.85
N THR A 294 -5.11 -51.42 37.37
CA THR A 294 -4.01 -52.15 38.00
C THR A 294 -3.57 -51.46 39.28
N THR A 295 -4.51 -51.23 40.19
CA THR A 295 -4.26 -51.42 41.62
C THR A 295 -5.39 -52.24 42.20
N SER A 296 -5.19 -53.56 42.06
CA SER A 296 -5.62 -54.61 42.96
C SER A 296 -6.00 -54.11 44.36
N GLY A 297 -7.28 -54.25 44.70
CA GLY A 297 -7.76 -54.28 46.07
C GLY A 297 -8.01 -52.93 46.73
N MET A 298 -9.27 -52.47 46.71
CA MET A 298 -10.09 -52.26 47.90
C MET A 298 -11.37 -51.50 47.54
N GLN A 299 -12.48 -52.13 47.90
CA GLN A 299 -13.77 -51.51 48.28
C GLN A 299 -14.47 -50.64 47.24
N GLN A 300 -15.45 -51.29 46.59
CA GLN A 300 -16.50 -50.72 45.76
C GLN A 300 -17.29 -49.65 46.53
N SER A 301 -17.03 -48.38 46.23
CA SER A 301 -18.07 -47.35 46.28
C SER A 301 -18.68 -47.22 44.89
N PRO A 302 -20.01 -47.30 44.71
CA PRO A 302 -20.64 -47.20 43.39
C PRO A 302 -20.68 -45.74 42.96
N LYS A 303 -19.54 -45.19 42.53
CA LYS A 303 -19.58 -44.06 41.60
C LYS A 303 -19.97 -44.67 40.27
N MET A 304 -21.22 -44.45 39.89
CA MET A 304 -21.79 -44.74 38.58
C MET A 304 -20.70 -44.54 37.52
N GLU A 305 -20.19 -45.63 36.94
CA GLU A 305 -19.15 -45.61 35.91
C GLU A 305 -19.73 -44.85 34.72
N GLN A 306 -19.47 -43.55 34.64
CA GLN A 306 -19.80 -42.75 33.46
C GLN A 306 -18.78 -43.17 32.40
N HIS A 307 -19.12 -44.19 31.61
CA HIS A 307 -18.36 -44.54 30.40
C HIS A 307 -18.44 -43.36 29.42
N PHE A 308 -17.50 -42.42 29.55
CA PHE A 308 -17.26 -41.40 28.54
C PHE A 308 -16.67 -42.05 27.29
N ALA A 309 -16.94 -41.47 26.12
CA ALA A 309 -16.29 -41.93 24.89
C ALA A 309 -14.77 -41.66 24.96
N LEU A 310 -14.00 -42.37 24.13
CA LEU A 310 -12.56 -42.13 24.04
C LEU A 310 -12.29 -40.75 23.46
N THR A 311 -11.27 -40.06 24.00
CA THR A 311 -10.76 -38.79 23.48
C THR A 311 -9.25 -38.73 23.66
N ASP A 312 -8.55 -38.12 22.70
CA ASP A 312 -7.11 -37.90 22.77
C ASP A 312 -6.72 -36.68 23.64
N ILE A 313 -7.70 -36.05 24.29
CA ILE A 313 -7.49 -35.01 25.31
C ILE A 313 -8.13 -35.49 26.62
N PRO A 314 -7.39 -36.24 27.46
CA PRO A 314 -7.95 -36.92 28.64
C PRO A 314 -8.74 -36.00 29.57
N GLY A 315 -8.23 -34.79 29.84
CA GLY A 315 -8.90 -33.79 30.68
C GLY A 315 -10.24 -33.27 30.14
N LEU A 316 -10.62 -33.61 28.91
CA LEU A 316 -11.91 -33.28 28.29
C LEU A 316 -12.86 -34.47 28.14
N ALA A 317 -12.57 -35.64 28.74
CA ALA A 317 -13.41 -36.83 28.63
C ALA A 317 -14.89 -36.56 28.97
N SER A 318 -15.16 -35.73 29.98
CA SER A 318 -16.52 -35.33 30.39
C SER A 318 -17.29 -34.45 29.40
N ARG A 319 -16.62 -34.02 28.31
CA ARG A 319 -17.19 -33.23 27.19
C ARG A 319 -17.53 -34.07 25.96
N THR A 320 -17.18 -35.35 25.92
CA THR A 320 -17.41 -36.23 24.76
C THR A 320 -18.88 -36.32 24.33
N GLN A 321 -19.82 -36.31 25.29
CA GLN A 321 -21.27 -36.33 25.04
C GLN A 321 -21.90 -34.92 24.90
N ARG A 322 -21.11 -33.87 25.16
CA ARG A 322 -21.54 -32.45 25.09
C ARG A 322 -20.34 -31.60 24.65
N PRO A 323 -19.93 -31.69 23.38
CA PRO A 323 -18.70 -31.04 22.91
C PRO A 323 -18.71 -29.54 23.21
N LEU A 324 -17.52 -28.96 23.39
CA LEU A 324 -17.38 -27.51 23.46
C LEU A 324 -17.84 -26.89 22.13
N GLN A 325 -18.40 -25.68 22.17
CA GLN A 325 -18.67 -24.94 20.92
C GLN A 325 -17.35 -24.51 20.27
N PHE A 326 -16.37 -24.12 21.10
CA PHE A 326 -15.04 -23.69 20.66
C PHE A 326 -13.96 -24.24 21.58
N LEU A 327 -12.86 -24.73 20.97
CA LEU A 327 -11.64 -25.10 21.66
C LEU A 327 -10.40 -24.52 20.96
N GLY A 328 -9.65 -23.66 21.65
CA GLY A 328 -8.37 -23.14 21.19
C GLY A 328 -7.21 -24.08 21.52
N LEU A 329 -6.57 -24.63 20.48
CA LEU A 329 -5.42 -25.55 20.54
C LEU A 329 -4.22 -25.07 19.72
N TYR A 330 -4.17 -23.77 19.38
CA TYR A 330 -3.19 -23.23 18.46
C TYR A 330 -1.79 -23.26 19.09
N HIS A 331 -0.85 -23.97 18.45
CA HIS A 331 0.48 -24.27 19.01
C HIS A 331 0.47 -24.85 20.44
N THR A 332 -0.59 -25.55 20.84
CA THR A 332 -0.63 -26.31 22.10
C THR A 332 0.39 -27.46 22.03
N ALA A 333 1.03 -27.76 23.17
CA ALA A 333 2.08 -28.77 23.26
C ALA A 333 1.61 -30.15 22.77
N HIS A 334 2.58 -30.98 22.36
CA HIS A 334 2.33 -32.35 21.89
C HIS A 334 1.29 -32.42 20.75
N TRP A 335 1.33 -31.43 19.85
CA TRP A 335 0.52 -31.38 18.62
C TRP A 335 -0.98 -31.60 18.86
N ALA A 336 -1.53 -31.05 19.95
CA ALA A 336 -2.90 -31.34 20.39
C ALA A 336 -3.97 -31.10 19.31
N CYS A 337 -3.82 -30.04 18.51
CA CYS A 337 -4.72 -29.69 17.41
C CYS A 337 -4.76 -30.73 16.27
N LYS A 338 -3.75 -31.61 16.17
CA LYS A 338 -3.62 -32.66 15.13
C LYS A 338 -4.14 -34.03 15.60
N ARG A 339 -4.59 -34.14 16.85
CA ARG A 339 -5.10 -35.39 17.41
C ARG A 339 -6.52 -35.71 16.91
N HIS A 340 -6.94 -36.95 17.13
CA HIS A 340 -8.28 -37.40 16.79
C HIS A 340 -9.24 -37.18 17.98
N ASP A 341 -10.55 -37.36 17.74
CA ASP A 341 -11.58 -37.37 18.79
C ASP A 341 -11.51 -36.18 19.78
N ILE A 342 -11.33 -34.97 19.24
CA ILE A 342 -11.33 -33.71 20.00
C ILE A 342 -12.80 -33.33 20.30
N PRO A 343 -13.22 -33.20 21.58
CA PRO A 343 -14.61 -32.99 21.95
C PRO A 343 -15.02 -31.50 21.83
N ALA A 344 -14.93 -30.95 20.61
CA ALA A 344 -15.32 -29.59 20.27
C ALA A 344 -15.89 -29.50 18.85
N LEU A 345 -16.82 -28.57 18.62
CA LEU A 345 -17.42 -28.31 17.31
C LEU A 345 -16.50 -27.47 16.41
N GLU A 346 -15.85 -26.45 16.98
CA GLU A 346 -14.86 -25.63 16.31
C GLU A 346 -13.52 -25.72 17.05
N VAL A 347 -12.43 -25.86 16.28
CA VAL A 347 -11.08 -25.93 16.83
C VAL A 347 -10.22 -24.87 16.16
N ALA A 348 -9.65 -23.95 16.95
CA ALA A 348 -8.58 -23.08 16.47
C ALA A 348 -7.24 -23.81 16.62
N GLY A 349 -6.48 -23.90 15.53
CA GLY A 349 -5.27 -24.72 15.45
C GLY A 349 -4.50 -24.52 14.15
N ASP A 350 -3.34 -25.15 14.05
CA ASP A 350 -2.41 -25.10 12.91
C ASP A 350 -2.38 -26.44 12.13
N ALA A 351 -3.35 -27.34 12.33
CA ALA A 351 -3.36 -28.65 11.68
C ALA A 351 -3.78 -28.60 10.20
N ASN A 352 -4.69 -27.69 9.85
CA ASN A 352 -5.26 -27.57 8.50
C ASN A 352 -5.89 -26.18 8.30
N GLU A 353 -6.29 -25.90 7.05
CA GLU A 353 -6.90 -24.64 6.62
C GLU A 353 -8.10 -24.21 7.49
N GLN A 354 -9.04 -25.12 7.79
CA GLN A 354 -10.22 -24.79 8.58
C GLN A 354 -9.84 -24.35 10.00
N GLN A 355 -8.88 -25.03 10.64
CA GLN A 355 -8.41 -24.67 11.97
C GLN A 355 -7.65 -23.32 11.97
N ILE A 356 -6.86 -23.04 10.91
CA ILE A 356 -6.12 -21.78 10.75
C ILE A 356 -7.09 -20.61 10.58
N LEU A 357 -8.12 -20.75 9.75
CA LEU A 357 -9.16 -19.73 9.56
C LEU A 357 -10.00 -19.54 10.83
N THR A 358 -10.27 -20.63 11.56
CA THR A 358 -10.91 -20.56 12.88
C THR A 358 -10.03 -19.76 13.86
N ALA A 359 -8.72 -20.03 13.91
CA ALA A 359 -7.77 -19.28 14.73
C ALA A 359 -7.76 -17.80 14.36
N ALA A 360 -7.74 -17.46 13.07
CA ALA A 360 -7.82 -16.08 12.61
C ALA A 360 -9.06 -15.33 13.14
N ARG A 361 -10.23 -15.99 13.10
CA ARG A 361 -11.50 -15.42 13.55
C ARG A 361 -11.52 -15.15 15.05
N TYR A 362 -10.95 -16.03 15.88
CA TYR A 362 -10.94 -15.85 17.33
C TYR A 362 -9.79 -14.95 17.82
N TYR A 363 -8.67 -14.88 17.09
CA TYR A 363 -7.45 -14.16 17.51
C TYR A 363 -7.28 -12.80 16.84
N HIS A 364 -8.35 -12.22 16.30
CA HIS A 364 -8.29 -11.00 15.49
C HIS A 364 -7.78 -9.75 16.21
N ASP A 365 -7.78 -9.72 17.55
CA ASP A 365 -7.22 -8.65 18.39
C ASP A 365 -5.90 -9.06 19.10
N ARG A 366 -5.35 -10.23 18.75
CA ARG A 366 -4.13 -10.81 19.36
C ARG A 366 -2.99 -10.84 18.34
N PRO A 367 -2.28 -9.71 18.15
CA PRO A 367 -1.40 -9.54 17.00
C PRO A 367 -0.24 -10.54 16.93
N VAL A 368 0.27 -11.02 18.07
CA VAL A 368 1.34 -12.03 18.10
C VAL A 368 0.87 -13.37 17.55
N LEU A 369 -0.31 -13.85 17.97
CA LEU A 369 -0.89 -15.09 17.45
C LEU A 369 -1.32 -14.92 15.99
N LEU A 370 -1.97 -13.80 15.68
CA LEU A 370 -2.44 -13.51 14.33
C LEU A 370 -1.29 -13.42 13.33
N THR A 371 -0.11 -12.92 13.73
CA THR A 371 1.10 -12.95 12.89
C THR A 371 1.52 -14.38 12.52
N ARG A 372 1.38 -15.35 13.43
CA ARG A 372 1.66 -16.76 13.13
C ARG A 372 0.62 -17.36 12.21
N VAL A 373 -0.66 -17.03 12.45
CA VAL A 373 -1.76 -17.42 11.55
C VAL A 373 -1.52 -16.91 10.13
N LEU A 374 -1.08 -15.66 9.97
CA LEU A 374 -0.72 -15.12 8.65
C LEU A 374 0.46 -15.85 8.00
N ASN A 375 1.43 -16.33 8.78
CA ASN A 375 2.52 -17.17 8.26
C ASN A 375 2.03 -18.56 7.80
N ASP A 376 1.08 -19.16 8.51
CA ASP A 376 0.49 -20.43 8.08
C ASP A 376 -0.32 -20.23 6.78
N LEU A 377 -1.12 -19.16 6.70
CA LEU A 377 -1.83 -18.78 5.48
C LEU A 377 -0.85 -18.50 4.32
N TYR A 378 0.26 -17.81 4.58
CA TYR A 378 1.32 -17.60 3.61
C TYR A 378 1.81 -18.91 3.02
N HIS A 379 2.06 -19.94 3.86
CA HIS A 379 2.47 -21.25 3.38
C HIS A 379 1.39 -21.93 2.53
N LEU A 380 0.12 -21.83 2.92
CA LEU A 380 -0.99 -22.37 2.13
C LEU A 380 -1.07 -21.73 0.74
N PHE A 381 -0.96 -20.41 0.63
CA PHE A 381 -0.99 -19.71 -0.65
C PHE A 381 0.25 -19.96 -1.50
N ARG A 382 1.44 -19.96 -0.89
CA ARG A 382 2.70 -20.22 -1.59
C ARG A 382 2.73 -21.58 -2.28
N PHE A 383 2.06 -22.59 -1.71
CA PHE A 383 1.97 -23.93 -2.27
C PHE A 383 0.65 -24.21 -3.02
N GLU A 384 -0.18 -23.19 -3.30
CA GLU A 384 -1.49 -23.33 -3.97
C GLU A 384 -2.46 -24.31 -3.26
N ASN A 385 -2.35 -24.44 -1.91
CA ASN A 385 -3.15 -25.37 -1.11
C ASN A 385 -4.40 -24.74 -0.48
N CYS A 386 -4.55 -23.42 -0.52
CA CYS A 386 -5.71 -22.73 0.05
C CYS A 386 -6.92 -22.86 -0.89
N LYS A 387 -8.03 -23.38 -0.35
CA LYS A 387 -9.30 -23.55 -1.09
C LYS A 387 -10.25 -22.40 -0.81
N ASP A 388 -10.27 -21.91 0.42
CA ASP A 388 -11.12 -20.82 0.89
C ASP A 388 -10.39 -19.47 0.78
N ILE A 389 -10.16 -19.05 -0.46
CA ILE A 389 -9.43 -17.81 -0.77
C ILE A 389 -10.17 -16.58 -0.22
N HIS A 390 -11.51 -16.56 -0.25
CA HIS A 390 -12.30 -15.41 0.17
C HIS A 390 -12.15 -15.12 1.68
N THR A 391 -12.34 -16.14 2.52
CA THR A 391 -12.17 -16.00 3.98
C THR A 391 -10.72 -15.69 4.32
N ALA A 392 -9.77 -16.35 3.66
CA ALA A 392 -8.35 -16.12 3.91
C ALA A 392 -7.92 -14.69 3.53
N LEU A 393 -8.41 -14.15 2.42
CA LEU A 393 -8.14 -12.77 2.02
C LEU A 393 -8.77 -11.75 2.99
N ASP A 394 -10.02 -11.98 3.41
CA ASP A 394 -10.67 -11.15 4.44
C ASP A 394 -9.86 -11.10 5.73
N VAL A 395 -9.37 -12.26 6.18
CA VAL A 395 -8.49 -12.38 7.34
C VAL A 395 -7.21 -11.56 7.17
N VAL A 396 -6.52 -11.67 6.03
CA VAL A 396 -5.26 -10.97 5.77
C VAL A 396 -5.48 -9.45 5.77
N LEU A 397 -6.49 -8.96 5.05
CA LEU A 397 -6.81 -7.53 4.97
C LEU A 397 -7.22 -6.97 6.34
N SER A 398 -8.12 -7.66 7.03
CA SER A 398 -8.60 -7.30 8.37
C SER A 398 -7.46 -7.26 9.39
N ALA A 399 -6.53 -8.22 9.35
CA ALA A 399 -5.37 -8.26 10.24
C ALA A 399 -4.43 -7.07 9.97
N MET A 400 -4.08 -6.83 8.70
CA MET A 400 -3.18 -5.75 8.31
C MET A 400 -3.76 -4.37 8.63
N ASP A 401 -5.03 -4.10 8.31
CA ASP A 401 -5.69 -2.82 8.59
C ASP A 401 -5.83 -2.53 10.09
N ARG A 402 -6.02 -3.58 10.89
CA ARG A 402 -6.24 -3.48 12.33
C ARG A 402 -4.94 -3.26 13.10
N HIS A 403 -3.85 -3.91 12.70
CA HIS A 403 -2.58 -3.93 13.42
C HIS A 403 -1.45 -3.30 12.61
N LEU A 404 -1.66 -2.06 12.19
CA LEU A 404 -0.74 -1.34 11.30
C LEU A 404 0.68 -1.24 11.86
N LYS A 405 0.84 -1.07 13.18
CA LYS A 405 2.15 -0.94 13.85
C LYS A 405 2.95 -2.25 13.96
N PHE A 406 2.34 -3.41 13.69
CA PHE A 406 3.01 -4.70 13.84
C PHE A 406 3.79 -5.08 12.58
N LYS A 407 5.08 -4.72 12.55
CA LYS A 407 5.97 -4.91 11.40
C LYS A 407 5.92 -6.32 10.79
N HIS A 408 6.13 -7.36 11.61
CA HIS A 408 6.12 -8.74 11.10
C HIS A 408 4.77 -9.15 10.50
N MET A 409 3.66 -8.66 11.07
CA MET A 409 2.33 -8.91 10.51
C MET A 409 2.17 -8.25 9.14
N GLN A 410 2.63 -7.01 8.97
CA GLN A 410 2.57 -6.31 7.68
C GLN A 410 3.45 -7.00 6.63
N ILE A 411 4.63 -7.50 7.02
CA ILE A 411 5.53 -8.25 6.14
C ILE A 411 4.87 -9.57 5.69
N SER A 412 4.36 -10.37 6.63
CA SER A 412 3.70 -11.64 6.31
C SER A 412 2.43 -11.44 5.52
N GLY A 413 1.59 -10.47 5.91
CA GLY A 413 0.36 -10.14 5.22
C GLY A 413 0.60 -9.66 3.79
N SER A 414 1.55 -8.75 3.56
CA SER A 414 1.91 -8.29 2.21
C SER A 414 2.50 -9.40 1.34
N ALA A 415 3.29 -10.31 1.93
CA ALA A 415 3.78 -11.48 1.22
C ALA A 415 2.62 -12.43 0.82
N THR A 416 1.63 -12.61 1.69
CA THR A 416 0.43 -13.39 1.37
C THR A 416 -0.39 -12.73 0.27
N LEU A 417 -0.61 -11.40 0.33
CA LEU A 417 -1.30 -10.64 -0.72
C LEU A 417 -0.62 -10.78 -2.08
N PHE A 418 0.72 -10.76 -2.14
CA PHE A 418 1.45 -11.01 -3.38
C PHE A 418 1.05 -12.34 -4.03
N TYR A 419 1.01 -13.44 -3.27
CA TYR A 419 0.63 -14.74 -3.81
C TYR A 419 -0.86 -14.81 -4.19
N ILE A 420 -1.73 -14.14 -3.44
CA ILE A 420 -3.15 -14.04 -3.77
C ILE A 420 -3.36 -13.31 -5.10
N VAL A 421 -2.77 -12.12 -5.28
CA VAL A 421 -2.94 -11.29 -6.49
C VAL A 421 -2.18 -11.84 -7.69
N LYS A 422 -1.07 -12.54 -7.48
CA LYS A 422 -0.35 -13.27 -8.54
C LYS A 422 -1.10 -14.53 -9.00
N GLY A 423 -1.97 -15.08 -8.16
CA GLY A 423 -2.66 -16.35 -8.39
C GLY A 423 -3.59 -16.36 -9.60
N ARG A 424 -4.07 -17.57 -9.93
CA ARG A 424 -4.94 -17.81 -11.11
C ARG A 424 -6.27 -17.05 -11.05
N ASP A 425 -6.72 -16.71 -9.85
CA ASP A 425 -7.99 -16.03 -9.59
C ASP A 425 -7.90 -14.50 -9.68
N ARG A 426 -6.75 -13.92 -10.06
CA ARG A 426 -6.57 -12.45 -10.18
C ARG A 426 -7.66 -11.76 -11.00
N SER A 427 -8.08 -12.37 -12.11
CA SER A 427 -9.10 -11.81 -13.00
C SER A 427 -10.48 -11.72 -12.36
N LYS A 428 -10.70 -12.41 -11.23
CA LYS A 428 -11.95 -12.42 -10.48
C LYS A 428 -12.08 -11.26 -9.50
N PHE A 429 -11.03 -10.45 -9.28
CA PHE A 429 -11.10 -9.38 -8.30
C PHE A 429 -11.85 -8.18 -8.86
N GLY A 430 -12.97 -7.81 -8.23
CA GLY A 430 -13.70 -6.60 -8.56
C GLY A 430 -12.95 -5.33 -8.15
N ALA A 431 -13.41 -4.18 -8.64
CA ALA A 431 -12.67 -2.92 -8.51
C ALA A 431 -12.56 -2.43 -7.06
N LEU A 432 -13.59 -2.68 -6.23
CA LEU A 432 -13.58 -2.25 -4.83
C LEU A 432 -12.55 -3.05 -4.03
N LEU A 433 -12.53 -4.37 -4.22
CA LEU A 433 -11.54 -5.24 -3.59
C LEU A 433 -10.12 -4.91 -4.02
N ARG A 434 -9.87 -4.62 -5.32
CA ARG A 434 -8.54 -4.17 -5.77
C ARG A 434 -8.12 -2.89 -5.05
N ASN A 435 -9.03 -1.92 -4.91
CA ASN A 435 -8.78 -0.68 -4.18
C ASN A 435 -8.50 -0.94 -2.68
N HIS A 436 -9.20 -1.86 -2.03
CA HIS A 436 -8.93 -2.22 -0.64
C HIS A 436 -7.55 -2.85 -0.50
N ILE A 437 -7.21 -3.85 -1.33
CA ILE A 437 -5.89 -4.49 -1.30
C ILE A 437 -4.78 -3.44 -1.45
N ILE A 438 -4.90 -2.55 -2.44
CA ILE A 438 -3.91 -1.49 -2.69
C ILE A 438 -3.82 -0.55 -1.49
N ARG A 439 -4.94 -0.05 -0.97
CA ARG A 439 -4.95 0.87 0.18
C ARG A 439 -4.33 0.23 1.43
N THR A 440 -4.69 -1.01 1.74
CA THR A 440 -4.15 -1.75 2.90
C THR A 440 -2.65 -1.98 2.75
N LEU A 441 -2.19 -2.32 1.55
CA LEU A 441 -0.76 -2.48 1.25
C LEU A 441 0.01 -1.17 1.44
N LEU A 442 -0.50 -0.07 0.89
CA LEU A 442 0.13 1.25 1.01
C LEU A 442 0.15 1.75 2.46
N ASN A 443 -0.89 1.48 3.25
CA ASN A 443 -0.88 1.76 4.69
C ASN A 443 0.32 1.08 5.37
N GLY A 444 0.48 -0.23 5.15
CA GLY A 444 1.59 -1.01 5.71
C GLY A 444 2.96 -0.50 5.25
N MET A 445 3.09 -0.14 3.97
CA MET A 445 4.33 0.41 3.41
C MET A 445 4.68 1.78 3.97
N GLU A 446 3.69 2.66 4.15
CA GLU A 446 3.89 4.01 4.69
C GLU A 446 4.29 3.96 6.17
N MET A 447 3.67 3.08 6.96
CA MET A 447 4.02 2.92 8.37
C MET A 447 5.43 2.32 8.55
N HIS A 448 5.81 1.33 7.74
CA HIS A 448 7.10 0.65 7.82
C HIS A 448 8.01 1.02 6.65
N ILE A 449 8.02 2.30 6.27
CA ILE A 449 8.68 2.78 5.05
C ILE A 449 10.20 2.54 5.03
N THR A 450 10.82 2.38 6.20
CA THR A 450 12.25 2.08 6.34
C THR A 450 12.57 0.58 6.30
N ASP A 451 11.57 -0.30 6.14
CA ASP A 451 11.78 -1.75 6.08
C ASP A 451 11.79 -2.24 4.62
N ASP A 452 12.97 -2.64 4.15
CA ASP A 452 13.17 -3.09 2.77
C ASP A 452 12.35 -4.34 2.41
N THR A 453 12.05 -5.22 3.38
CA THR A 453 11.23 -6.41 3.11
C THR A 453 9.78 -6.03 2.89
N MET A 454 9.25 -5.11 3.70
CA MET A 454 7.91 -4.56 3.51
C MET A 454 7.79 -3.83 2.17
N LEU A 455 8.75 -2.96 1.83
CA LEU A 455 8.76 -2.25 0.56
C LEU A 455 8.86 -3.21 -0.63
N ARG A 456 9.74 -4.21 -0.56
CA ARG A 456 9.88 -5.25 -1.59
C ARG A 456 8.55 -5.96 -1.84
N ASN A 457 7.90 -6.47 -0.79
CA ASN A 457 6.63 -7.18 -0.92
C ASN A 457 5.55 -6.25 -1.47
N GLY A 458 5.53 -5.00 -0.99
CA GLY A 458 4.66 -3.94 -1.48
C GLY A 458 4.79 -3.72 -2.99
N TYR A 459 5.99 -3.40 -3.46
CA TYR A 459 6.24 -3.14 -4.87
C TYR A 459 5.95 -4.37 -5.74
N LEU A 460 6.38 -5.58 -5.33
CA LEU A 460 6.07 -6.81 -6.06
C LEU A 460 4.56 -7.05 -6.18
N THR A 461 3.79 -6.78 -5.13
CA THR A 461 2.33 -6.90 -5.16
C THR A 461 1.72 -5.86 -6.10
N LEU A 462 2.17 -4.60 -6.05
CA LEU A 462 1.68 -3.52 -6.93
C LEU A 462 1.93 -3.81 -8.42
N THR A 463 3.06 -4.44 -8.77
CA THR A 463 3.34 -4.85 -10.16
C THR A 463 2.35 -5.88 -10.70
N GLN A 464 1.56 -6.53 -9.85
CA GLN A 464 0.51 -7.47 -10.25
C GLN A 464 -0.82 -6.77 -10.54
N PHE A 465 -0.92 -5.44 -10.51
CA PHE A 465 -2.13 -4.70 -10.89
C PHE A 465 -1.98 -4.01 -12.25
N HIS A 466 -3.09 -3.52 -12.84
CA HIS A 466 -3.02 -2.77 -14.10
C HIS A 466 -2.54 -1.34 -13.82
N MET A 467 -1.29 -1.06 -14.16
CA MET A 467 -0.70 0.26 -14.00
C MET A 467 -1.06 1.19 -15.17
N PRO A 468 -1.42 2.46 -14.93
CA PRO A 468 -1.63 3.09 -13.62
C PRO A 468 -3.07 2.95 -13.10
N VAL A 469 -4.00 2.49 -13.94
CA VAL A 469 -5.47 2.60 -13.73
C VAL A 469 -5.90 2.16 -12.33
N ASP A 470 -5.44 1.00 -11.87
CA ASP A 470 -5.85 0.45 -10.57
C ASP A 470 -5.27 1.23 -9.37
N VAL A 471 -4.19 2.02 -9.54
CA VAL A 471 -3.50 2.75 -8.44
C VAL A 471 -3.70 4.26 -8.46
N LEU A 472 -4.35 4.81 -9.49
CA LEU A 472 -4.52 6.27 -9.66
C LEU A 472 -5.23 6.92 -8.45
N PHE A 473 -6.14 6.21 -7.79
CA PHE A 473 -6.87 6.73 -6.63
C PHE A 473 -5.96 6.97 -5.39
N GLU A 474 -4.78 6.35 -5.34
CA GLU A 474 -3.76 6.50 -4.28
C GLU A 474 -2.46 7.10 -4.82
N TYR A 475 -2.52 7.75 -5.99
CA TYR A 475 -1.36 8.20 -6.75
C TYR A 475 -0.38 9.00 -5.88
N GLU A 476 -0.85 10.03 -5.20
CA GLU A 476 0.02 10.93 -4.42
C GLU A 476 0.79 10.20 -3.30
N ARG A 477 0.12 9.27 -2.61
CA ARG A 477 0.72 8.46 -1.54
C ARG A 477 1.75 7.50 -2.12
N LEU A 478 1.39 6.82 -3.22
CA LEU A 478 2.30 5.91 -3.91
C LEU A 478 3.57 6.61 -4.39
N ILE A 479 3.47 7.82 -4.97
CA ILE A 479 4.65 8.56 -5.42
C ILE A 479 5.59 8.90 -4.25
N LYS A 480 5.06 9.33 -3.10
CA LYS A 480 5.88 9.61 -1.90
C LYS A 480 6.62 8.36 -1.43
N ILE A 481 5.95 7.21 -1.42
CA ILE A 481 6.55 5.92 -1.05
C ILE A 481 7.64 5.51 -2.06
N LEU A 482 7.37 5.60 -3.37
CA LEU A 482 8.33 5.26 -4.41
C LEU A 482 9.56 6.16 -4.37
N LEU A 483 9.39 7.47 -4.17
CA LEU A 483 10.52 8.41 -4.03
C LEU A 483 11.38 8.09 -2.81
N HIS A 484 10.78 7.67 -1.69
CA HIS A 484 11.55 7.15 -0.56
C HIS A 484 12.33 5.89 -0.96
N GLY A 485 11.66 4.91 -1.59
CA GLY A 485 12.26 3.67 -2.08
C GLY A 485 13.42 3.90 -3.07
N VAL A 486 13.38 4.97 -3.86
CA VAL A 486 14.47 5.30 -4.78
C VAL A 486 15.64 5.99 -4.07
N SER A 487 15.35 6.83 -3.07
CA SER A 487 16.34 7.74 -2.48
C SER A 487 16.98 7.27 -1.16
N LYS A 488 16.32 6.39 -0.39
CA LYS A 488 16.72 6.04 0.98
C LYS A 488 17.10 4.58 1.20
N THR A 489 16.80 3.69 0.25
CA THR A 489 17.17 2.27 0.36
C THR A 489 18.61 2.04 -0.09
N GLU A 490 19.11 0.82 0.10
CA GLU A 490 20.43 0.40 -0.38
C GLU A 490 20.59 0.71 -1.88
N GLN A 491 21.73 1.33 -2.23
CA GLN A 491 22.08 1.64 -3.62
C GLN A 491 22.32 0.35 -4.39
N GLU A 492 21.77 0.26 -5.61
CA GLU A 492 21.79 -0.92 -6.47
C GLU A 492 20.99 -2.13 -5.92
N GLY A 493 20.34 -1.95 -4.76
CA GLY A 493 19.48 -2.94 -4.15
C GLY A 493 18.23 -3.24 -5.00
N PHE A 494 17.68 -4.43 -4.80
CA PHE A 494 16.48 -4.91 -5.49
C PHE A 494 15.27 -3.96 -5.31
N VAL A 495 15.13 -3.38 -4.11
CA VAL A 495 14.05 -2.45 -3.77
C VAL A 495 14.13 -1.15 -4.57
N GLN A 496 15.32 -0.54 -4.65
CA GLN A 496 15.55 0.68 -5.43
C GLN A 496 15.19 0.47 -6.91
N ARG A 497 15.59 -0.67 -7.48
CA ARG A 497 15.30 -1.05 -8.86
C ARG A 497 13.80 -1.09 -9.12
N ILE A 498 13.02 -1.88 -8.36
CA ILE A 498 11.58 -1.95 -8.60
C ILE A 498 10.91 -0.59 -8.39
N ALA A 499 11.31 0.16 -7.36
CA ALA A 499 10.76 1.48 -7.07
C ALA A 499 10.94 2.45 -8.25
N ILE A 500 12.13 2.49 -8.87
CA ILE A 500 12.37 3.39 -10.00
C ILE A 500 11.62 2.93 -11.26
N TYR A 501 11.50 1.62 -11.52
CA TYR A 501 10.70 1.12 -12.64
C TYR A 501 9.22 1.47 -12.49
N LEU A 502 8.64 1.26 -11.29
CA LEU A 502 7.26 1.65 -11.01
C LEU A 502 7.05 3.16 -11.16
N LEU A 503 7.99 3.97 -10.63
CA LEU A 503 7.94 5.42 -10.76
C LEU A 503 7.97 5.87 -12.23
N ASN A 504 8.81 5.24 -13.06
CA ASN A 504 8.88 5.51 -14.48
C ASN A 504 7.58 5.13 -15.21
N THR A 505 7.02 3.96 -14.91
CA THR A 505 5.72 3.52 -15.46
C THR A 505 4.61 4.51 -15.13
N LEU A 506 4.56 4.99 -13.88
CA LEU A 506 3.60 6.00 -13.48
C LEU A 506 3.83 7.33 -14.21
N ALA A 507 5.07 7.81 -14.29
CA ALA A 507 5.40 9.06 -14.98
C ALA A 507 5.02 9.05 -16.48
N CYS A 508 5.16 7.90 -17.15
CA CYS A 508 4.82 7.73 -18.56
C CYS A 508 3.30 7.85 -18.86
N GLN A 509 2.47 7.37 -17.94
CA GLN A 509 1.03 7.17 -18.19
C GLN A 509 0.13 8.29 -17.66
N VAL A 510 0.67 9.23 -16.89
CA VAL A 510 -0.09 10.34 -16.28
C VAL A 510 -0.11 11.62 -17.13
N ASP A 511 -0.94 12.59 -16.74
CA ASP A 511 -1.09 13.89 -17.41
C ASP A 511 -0.37 15.04 -16.66
N GLY A 512 -0.48 16.25 -17.21
CA GLY A 512 0.24 17.44 -16.75
C GLY A 512 0.09 17.75 -15.25
N ARG A 513 -1.08 17.56 -14.63
CA ARG A 513 -1.25 17.89 -13.19
C ARG A 513 -0.45 16.93 -12.31
N GLN A 514 -0.51 15.65 -12.61
CA GLN A 514 0.21 14.61 -11.90
C GLN A 514 1.72 14.69 -12.15
N LYS A 515 2.14 15.02 -13.38
CA LYS A 515 3.56 15.31 -13.71
C LYS A 515 4.08 16.54 -12.95
N LEU A 516 3.28 17.59 -12.79
CA LEU A 516 3.66 18.76 -11.99
C LEU A 516 3.86 18.39 -10.52
N PHE A 517 2.95 17.57 -9.96
CA PHE A 517 3.05 17.05 -8.59
C PHE A 517 4.31 16.20 -8.37
N LEU A 518 4.65 15.31 -9.31
CA LEU A 518 5.92 14.58 -9.32
C LEU A 518 7.12 15.53 -9.21
N GLY A 519 7.09 16.61 -9.99
CA GLY A 519 8.10 17.66 -9.95
C GLY A 519 8.17 18.40 -8.61
N GLU A 520 7.03 18.70 -7.99
CA GLU A 520 6.94 19.35 -6.67
C GLU A 520 7.52 18.48 -5.55
N LEU A 521 7.33 17.17 -5.62
CA LEU A 521 7.94 16.21 -4.68
C LEU A 521 9.45 16.02 -4.88
N GLY A 522 10.06 16.67 -5.88
CA GLY A 522 11.50 16.65 -6.08
C GLY A 522 12.03 15.47 -6.88
N VAL A 523 11.21 14.82 -7.72
CA VAL A 523 11.63 13.66 -8.54
C VAL A 523 12.90 13.95 -9.36
N VAL A 524 13.00 15.14 -9.96
CA VAL A 524 14.16 15.55 -10.78
C VAL A 524 15.45 15.59 -9.93
N SER A 525 15.35 16.10 -8.70
CA SER A 525 16.50 16.16 -7.78
C SER A 525 16.93 14.76 -7.32
N THR A 526 15.97 13.86 -7.12
CA THR A 526 16.23 12.44 -6.82
C THR A 526 16.96 11.77 -7.98
N MET A 527 16.51 11.97 -9.22
CA MET A 527 17.18 11.39 -10.41
C MET A 527 18.60 11.91 -10.57
N PHE A 528 18.84 13.22 -10.37
CA PHE A 528 20.20 13.76 -10.38
C PHE A 528 21.09 13.18 -9.29
N THR A 529 20.55 12.87 -8.11
CA THR A 529 21.33 12.23 -7.04
C THR A 529 21.83 10.85 -7.47
N LEU A 530 20.97 10.04 -8.12
CA LEU A 530 21.36 8.75 -8.69
C LEU A 530 22.43 8.94 -9.76
N ILE A 531 22.15 9.77 -10.76
CA ILE A 531 23.07 10.01 -11.89
C ILE A 531 24.44 10.50 -11.40
N LYS A 532 24.47 11.40 -10.42
CA LYS A 532 25.70 11.91 -9.82
C LYS A 532 26.52 10.81 -9.15
N ASP A 533 25.89 9.92 -8.37
CA ASP A 533 26.57 8.79 -7.73
C ASP A 533 27.27 7.91 -8.77
N ARG A 534 26.54 7.54 -9.82
CA ARG A 534 27.01 6.64 -10.87
C ARG A 534 28.10 7.25 -11.74
N LEU A 535 27.98 8.54 -12.07
CA LEU A 535 29.06 9.30 -12.72
C LEU A 535 30.31 9.39 -11.85
N THR A 536 30.17 9.57 -10.54
CA THR A 536 31.32 9.63 -9.61
C THR A 536 32.06 8.28 -9.55
N ARG A 537 31.32 7.18 -9.70
CA ARG A 537 31.84 5.81 -9.68
C ARG A 537 32.21 5.29 -11.07
N SER A 538 31.92 6.04 -12.14
CA SER A 538 32.05 5.61 -13.54
C SER A 538 31.34 4.28 -13.83
N VAL A 539 30.17 4.04 -13.21
CA VAL A 539 29.34 2.85 -13.41
C VAL A 539 28.09 3.24 -14.18
N PHE A 540 27.71 2.44 -15.18
CA PHE A 540 26.44 2.57 -15.87
C PHE A 540 25.60 1.31 -15.63
N ASP A 541 24.39 1.51 -15.08
CA ASP A 541 23.40 0.46 -14.85
C ASP A 541 22.02 0.88 -15.40
N ASP A 542 21.10 -0.07 -15.40
CA ASP A 542 19.70 0.13 -15.78
C ASP A 542 19.00 1.21 -14.94
N VAL A 543 19.31 1.34 -13.65
CA VAL A 543 18.74 2.40 -12.80
C VAL A 543 19.11 3.79 -13.33
N MET A 544 20.34 3.99 -13.82
CA MET A 544 20.75 5.26 -14.43
C MET A 544 19.99 5.53 -15.73
N GLU A 545 19.80 4.50 -16.56
CA GLU A 545 19.02 4.59 -17.80
C GLU A 545 17.55 4.96 -17.52
N VAL A 546 16.93 4.27 -16.55
CA VAL A 546 15.54 4.51 -16.14
C VAL A 546 15.40 5.88 -15.46
N ALA A 547 16.41 6.38 -14.76
CA ALA A 547 16.39 7.73 -14.19
C ALA A 547 16.26 8.81 -15.28
N TRP A 548 17.00 8.67 -16.38
CA TRP A 548 16.87 9.57 -17.54
C TRP A 548 15.51 9.40 -18.24
N SER A 549 15.04 8.16 -18.43
CA SER A 549 13.70 7.88 -18.96
C SER A 549 12.60 8.51 -18.10
N THR A 550 12.74 8.43 -16.78
CA THR A 550 11.79 9.03 -15.82
C THR A 550 11.77 10.54 -15.95
N MET A 551 12.94 11.20 -16.04
CA MET A 551 12.99 12.66 -16.24
C MET A 551 12.42 13.08 -17.60
N TRP A 552 12.64 12.30 -18.66
CA TRP A 552 12.02 12.55 -19.96
C TRP A 552 10.49 12.52 -19.84
N ASN A 553 9.93 11.48 -19.22
CA ASN A 553 8.49 11.36 -19.00
C ASN A 553 7.93 12.49 -18.11
N VAL A 554 8.66 12.91 -17.08
CA VAL A 554 8.25 13.98 -16.15
C VAL A 554 8.29 15.36 -16.79
N THR A 555 9.19 15.60 -17.76
CA THR A 555 9.34 16.92 -18.43
C THR A 555 8.38 17.12 -19.60
N ASP A 556 7.85 16.03 -20.16
CA ASP A 556 6.86 16.05 -21.23
C ASP A 556 5.63 16.88 -20.86
N GLU A 557 5.25 17.84 -21.70
CA GLU A 557 4.14 18.79 -21.53
C GLU A 557 4.21 19.69 -20.27
N THR A 558 5.34 19.75 -19.57
CA THR A 558 5.45 20.48 -18.30
C THR A 558 6.66 21.42 -18.25
N ALA A 559 6.49 22.64 -18.75
CA ALA A 559 7.54 23.66 -18.81
C ALA A 559 8.23 23.94 -17.46
N ILE A 560 7.50 23.83 -16.35
CA ILE A 560 8.06 23.99 -15.00
C ILE A 560 9.04 22.85 -14.65
N ASN A 561 8.77 21.62 -15.08
CA ASN A 561 9.70 20.49 -14.89
C ASN A 561 10.92 20.62 -15.79
N CYS A 562 10.76 21.10 -17.04
CA CYS A 562 11.88 21.45 -17.90
C CYS A 562 12.78 22.52 -17.24
N LYS A 563 12.19 23.51 -16.58
CA LYS A 563 12.93 24.50 -15.79
C LYS A 563 13.68 23.86 -14.62
N ARG A 564 13.02 22.96 -13.86
CA ARG A 564 13.66 22.21 -12.75
C ARG A 564 14.87 21.41 -13.23
N PHE A 565 14.80 20.80 -14.41
CA PHE A 565 15.95 20.12 -15.04
C PHE A 565 17.12 21.08 -15.28
N LEU A 566 16.86 22.23 -15.93
CA LEU A 566 17.92 23.20 -16.23
C LEU A 566 18.52 23.83 -14.96
N ASP A 567 17.66 24.25 -14.02
CA ASP A 567 18.09 24.85 -12.75
C ASP A 567 18.86 23.84 -11.88
N GLY A 568 18.58 22.54 -12.02
CA GLY A 568 19.29 21.44 -11.36
C GLY A 568 20.61 21.02 -12.02
N ARG A 569 21.19 21.83 -12.91
CA ARG A 569 22.42 21.53 -13.68
C ARG A 569 22.28 20.35 -14.65
N GLY A 570 21.07 20.11 -15.17
CA GLY A 570 20.79 18.99 -16.07
C GLY A 570 21.71 18.91 -17.29
N MET A 571 22.07 20.05 -17.88
CA MET A 571 22.99 20.09 -19.02
C MET A 571 24.43 19.67 -18.69
N GLU A 572 24.90 19.93 -17.47
CA GLU A 572 26.22 19.48 -17.05
C GLU A 572 26.24 17.95 -16.88
N TYR A 573 25.18 17.40 -16.28
CA TYR A 573 25.04 15.95 -16.15
C TYR A 573 24.91 15.28 -17.52
N PHE A 574 24.20 15.89 -18.46
CA PHE A 574 24.12 15.44 -19.85
C PHE A 574 25.52 15.32 -20.49
N LEU A 575 26.33 16.39 -20.44
CA LEU A 575 27.67 16.37 -21.01
C LEU A 575 28.59 15.34 -20.35
N LYS A 576 28.53 15.22 -19.03
CA LYS A 576 29.28 14.20 -18.29
C LYS A 576 28.86 12.79 -18.71
N CYS A 577 27.57 12.51 -18.82
CA CYS A 577 27.08 11.21 -19.29
C CYS A 577 27.55 10.91 -20.72
N LEU A 578 27.46 11.88 -21.63
CA LEU A 578 27.92 11.73 -23.01
C LEU A 578 29.42 11.44 -23.10
N HIS A 579 30.23 12.10 -22.27
CA HIS A 579 31.68 11.91 -22.25
C HIS A 579 32.09 10.57 -21.59
N THR A 580 31.45 10.22 -20.47
CA THR A 580 31.78 9.01 -19.71
C THR A 580 31.21 7.74 -20.34
N PHE A 581 30.05 7.82 -21.00
CA PHE A 581 29.33 6.66 -21.55
C PHE A 581 28.93 6.87 -23.03
N PRO A 582 29.89 7.08 -23.96
CA PRO A 582 29.60 7.40 -25.36
C PRO A 582 28.93 6.26 -26.13
N ASP A 583 29.18 5.00 -25.75
CA ASP A 583 28.68 3.80 -26.43
C ASP A 583 27.34 3.28 -25.85
N ARG A 584 26.52 4.18 -25.31
CA ARG A 584 25.21 3.84 -24.70
C ARG A 584 24.08 4.57 -25.44
N ASP A 585 23.67 4.03 -26.59
CA ASP A 585 22.70 4.71 -27.46
C ASP A 585 21.32 4.87 -26.79
N GLU A 586 20.89 3.94 -25.94
CA GLU A 586 19.60 4.03 -25.24
C GLU A 586 19.60 5.14 -24.18
N LEU A 587 20.70 5.28 -23.43
CA LEU A 587 20.93 6.42 -22.55
C LEU A 587 20.89 7.74 -23.35
N LEU A 588 21.62 7.79 -24.47
CA LEU A 588 21.68 8.97 -25.32
C LEU A 588 20.31 9.32 -25.92
N ARG A 589 19.53 8.33 -26.33
CA ARG A 589 18.14 8.50 -26.79
C ARG A 589 17.28 9.14 -25.71
N ASN A 590 17.31 8.62 -24.47
CA ASN A 590 16.54 9.16 -23.35
C ASN A 590 16.95 10.61 -23.01
N MET A 591 18.26 10.88 -22.99
CA MET A 591 18.79 12.22 -22.77
C MET A 591 18.32 13.20 -23.86
N MET A 592 18.39 12.79 -25.13
CA MET A 592 17.98 13.66 -26.24
C MET A 592 16.46 13.84 -26.33
N GLY A 593 15.67 12.83 -25.97
CA GLY A 593 14.21 12.94 -25.86
C GLY A 593 13.81 14.00 -24.82
N LEU A 594 14.45 13.96 -23.64
CA LEU A 594 14.27 15.00 -22.61
C LEU A 594 14.61 16.39 -23.13
N LEU A 595 15.76 16.55 -23.81
CA LEU A 595 16.16 17.85 -24.35
C LEU A 595 15.22 18.35 -25.46
N GLY A 596 14.59 17.46 -26.21
CA GLY A 596 13.47 17.79 -27.11
C GLY A 596 12.39 18.55 -26.37
N ASN A 597 11.86 17.97 -25.29
CA ASN A 597 10.84 18.59 -24.45
C ASN A 597 11.28 19.95 -23.87
N VAL A 598 12.56 20.08 -23.50
CA VAL A 598 13.10 21.36 -23.00
C VAL A 598 13.16 22.41 -24.12
N ALA A 599 13.56 22.01 -25.32
CA ALA A 599 13.66 22.91 -26.48
C ALA A 599 12.29 23.38 -26.98
N GLU A 600 11.23 22.59 -26.81
CA GLU A 600 9.86 23.00 -27.12
C GLU A 600 9.44 24.26 -26.31
N VAL A 601 9.94 24.40 -25.08
CA VAL A 601 9.62 25.52 -24.18
C VAL A 601 10.39 26.78 -24.59
N LYS A 602 9.73 27.68 -25.33
CA LYS A 602 10.31 28.91 -25.89
C LYS A 602 11.17 29.73 -24.92
N TRP A 603 10.68 30.01 -23.72
CA TRP A 603 11.41 30.85 -22.74
C TRP A 603 12.60 30.14 -22.07
N LEU A 604 12.78 28.83 -22.28
CA LEU A 604 13.95 28.07 -21.83
C LEU A 604 15.04 27.93 -22.90
N ARG A 605 14.71 28.07 -24.18
CA ARG A 605 15.66 27.96 -25.31
C ARG A 605 16.93 28.81 -25.16
N PRO A 606 16.89 30.06 -24.64
CA PRO A 606 18.11 30.84 -24.44
C PRO A 606 19.14 30.16 -23.52
N LYS A 607 18.70 29.30 -22.58
CA LYS A 607 19.61 28.53 -21.71
C LYS A 607 20.31 27.37 -22.45
N LEU A 608 19.76 26.92 -23.59
CA LEU A 608 20.37 25.91 -24.45
C LEU A 608 21.32 26.52 -25.50
N MET A 609 21.24 27.83 -25.75
CA MET A 609 22.06 28.56 -26.72
C MET A 609 23.48 28.81 -26.17
N THR A 610 24.26 27.74 -26.02
CA THR A 610 25.69 27.80 -25.67
C THR A 610 26.51 27.09 -26.74
N GLN A 611 27.74 27.55 -26.96
CA GLN A 611 28.62 26.96 -27.96
C GLN A 611 28.80 25.44 -27.72
N GLU A 612 29.07 25.07 -26.47
CA GLU A 612 29.28 23.67 -26.07
C GLU A 612 28.07 22.78 -26.39
N PHE A 613 26.84 23.24 -26.11
CA PHE A 613 25.64 22.44 -26.36
C PHE A 613 25.30 22.35 -27.85
N ILE A 614 25.38 23.46 -28.59
CA ILE A 614 25.09 23.46 -30.03
C ILE A 614 26.12 22.61 -30.78
N GLU A 615 27.41 22.64 -30.40
CA GLU A 615 28.44 21.75 -30.99
C GLU A 615 28.09 20.27 -30.79
N VAL A 616 27.59 19.91 -29.60
CA VAL A 616 27.15 18.53 -29.32
C VAL A 616 25.93 18.17 -30.16
N PHE A 617 24.88 18.99 -30.18
CA PHE A 617 23.67 18.71 -30.96
C PHE A 617 23.98 18.60 -32.45
N ALA A 618 24.79 19.51 -32.98
CA ALA A 618 25.22 19.47 -34.38
C ALA A 618 26.00 18.19 -34.68
N ARG A 619 26.90 17.75 -33.79
CA ARG A 619 27.63 16.47 -33.94
C ARG A 619 26.70 15.26 -33.96
N LEU A 620 25.68 15.25 -33.10
CA LEU A 620 24.70 14.16 -33.01
C LEU A 620 23.82 14.02 -34.24
N LEU A 621 23.73 15.03 -35.11
CA LEU A 621 23.08 14.91 -36.42
C LEU A 621 23.71 13.79 -37.28
N ASP A 622 25.02 13.54 -37.12
CA ASP A 622 25.79 12.54 -37.86
C ASP A 622 25.90 11.20 -37.13
N SER A 623 25.05 10.92 -36.15
CA SER A 623 25.10 9.67 -35.38
C SER A 623 24.85 8.41 -36.22
N LEU A 624 24.35 8.52 -37.46
CA LEU A 624 24.20 7.39 -38.38
C LEU A 624 25.57 6.80 -38.71
N SER A 625 25.90 5.63 -38.16
CA SER A 625 27.02 4.83 -38.65
C SER A 625 26.68 4.36 -40.06
N ASP A 626 27.62 4.52 -40.99
CA ASP A 626 27.51 4.13 -42.41
C ASP A 626 26.78 2.79 -42.58
N GLY A 627 25.73 2.78 -43.39
CA GLY A 627 24.88 1.62 -43.63
C GLY A 627 25.68 0.44 -44.17
N ILE A 628 25.85 -0.60 -43.35
CA ILE A 628 26.28 -1.92 -43.81
C ILE A 628 25.01 -2.68 -44.21
N GLU A 629 24.63 -2.55 -45.49
CA GLU A 629 23.82 -3.57 -46.19
C GLU A 629 24.77 -4.64 -46.72
N VAL A 630 24.99 -5.78 -46.04
CA VAL A 630 25.76 -6.88 -46.67
C VAL A 630 25.34 -8.30 -46.22
N GLY A 631 24.63 -8.97 -47.13
CA GLY A 631 24.96 -10.28 -47.73
C GLY A 631 25.47 -11.46 -46.88
N GLY A 632 24.58 -12.43 -46.66
CA GLY A 632 24.76 -13.88 -46.86
C GLY A 632 25.97 -14.61 -46.26
N ALA A 633 25.77 -15.36 -45.18
CA ALA A 633 26.69 -16.44 -44.78
C ALA A 633 26.00 -17.61 -44.02
N SER A 634 26.67 -18.77 -44.07
CA SER A 634 26.24 -20.16 -43.79
C SER A 634 25.82 -20.52 -42.35
N ALA A 635 25.01 -21.59 -42.25
CA ALA A 635 24.03 -21.91 -41.18
C ALA A 635 24.54 -22.11 -39.74
N SER A 636 25.83 -22.39 -39.47
CA SER A 636 26.34 -22.43 -38.08
C SER A 636 26.86 -21.07 -37.59
N VAL A 637 27.15 -20.17 -38.52
CA VAL A 637 27.53 -18.77 -38.28
C VAL A 637 26.28 -17.89 -38.13
N VAL A 638 25.12 -18.32 -38.68
CA VAL A 638 23.84 -17.58 -38.68
C VAL A 638 23.32 -17.21 -37.30
N ALA A 639 23.52 -17.99 -36.23
CA ALA A 639 23.01 -17.58 -34.91
C ALA A 639 23.81 -16.40 -34.32
N ARG A 640 25.15 -16.48 -34.40
CA ARG A 640 26.04 -15.37 -33.97
C ARG A 640 25.98 -14.17 -34.90
N VAL A 641 25.77 -14.42 -36.20
CA VAL A 641 25.53 -13.36 -37.18
C VAL A 641 24.17 -12.72 -36.93
N ARG A 642 23.09 -13.46 -36.65
CA ARG A 642 21.78 -12.89 -36.29
C ARG A 642 21.82 -12.06 -35.00
N GLU A 643 22.51 -12.52 -33.96
CA GLU A 643 22.67 -11.71 -32.74
C GLU A 643 23.47 -10.43 -33.03
N ARG A 644 24.55 -10.50 -33.81
CA ARG A 644 25.32 -9.32 -34.23
C ARG A 644 24.54 -8.41 -35.17
N GLU A 645 23.77 -8.97 -36.10
CA GLU A 645 22.89 -8.25 -37.03
C GLU A 645 21.77 -7.56 -36.27
N MET A 646 21.14 -8.24 -35.32
CA MET A 646 20.07 -7.69 -34.49
C MET A 646 20.60 -6.61 -33.53
N ALA A 647 21.78 -6.80 -32.95
CA ALA A 647 22.45 -5.77 -32.16
C ALA A 647 22.85 -4.57 -33.02
N SER A 648 23.38 -4.80 -34.23
CA SER A 648 23.74 -3.75 -35.20
C SER A 648 22.50 -2.97 -35.67
N ALA A 649 21.42 -3.67 -36.00
CA ALA A 649 20.15 -3.07 -36.39
C ALA A 649 19.53 -2.25 -35.25
N ASN A 650 19.57 -2.76 -34.02
CA ASN A 650 19.09 -2.03 -32.84
C ASN A 650 19.94 -0.77 -32.59
N HIS A 651 21.26 -0.86 -32.74
CA HIS A 651 22.17 0.27 -32.60
C HIS A 651 21.92 1.34 -33.69
N ALA A 652 21.76 0.94 -34.94
CA ALA A 652 21.40 1.85 -36.04
C ALA A 652 20.03 2.52 -35.81
N TYR A 653 19.05 1.76 -35.33
CA TYR A 653 17.72 2.24 -34.97
C TYR A 653 17.75 3.30 -33.86
N LEU A 654 18.51 3.07 -32.79
CA LEU A 654 18.67 4.02 -31.69
C LEU A 654 19.42 5.29 -32.14
N ARG A 655 20.47 5.15 -32.96
CA ARG A 655 21.23 6.28 -33.48
C ARG A 655 20.44 7.16 -34.43
N PHE A 656 19.57 6.58 -35.26
CA PHE A 656 18.61 7.34 -36.04
C PHE A 656 17.71 8.20 -35.14
N GLN A 657 17.17 7.63 -34.05
CA GLN A 657 16.34 8.40 -33.10
C GLN A 657 17.13 9.53 -32.42
N VAL A 658 18.40 9.31 -32.10
CA VAL A 658 19.30 10.36 -31.58
C VAL A 658 19.49 11.49 -32.59
N SER A 659 19.78 11.17 -33.86
CA SER A 659 19.92 12.17 -34.95
C SER A 659 18.62 12.96 -35.13
N TYR A 660 17.48 12.27 -35.15
CA TYR A 660 16.16 12.87 -35.26
C TYR A 660 15.87 13.84 -34.09
N ASN A 661 16.12 13.42 -32.85
CA ASN A 661 15.89 14.24 -31.65
C ASN A 661 16.85 15.45 -31.62
N ALA A 662 18.12 15.27 -32.01
CA ALA A 662 19.07 16.37 -32.11
C ALA A 662 18.62 17.43 -33.13
N ALA A 663 18.13 17.00 -34.30
CA ALA A 663 17.55 17.90 -35.27
C ALA A 663 16.29 18.60 -34.74
N GLY A 664 15.44 17.92 -33.97
CA GLY A 664 14.27 18.53 -33.34
C GLY A 664 14.63 19.62 -32.34
N VAL A 665 15.60 19.36 -31.46
CA VAL A 665 16.16 20.36 -30.53
C VAL A 665 16.68 21.57 -31.29
N LEU A 666 17.47 21.34 -32.34
CA LEU A 666 18.04 22.40 -33.17
C LEU A 666 16.96 23.18 -33.93
N ALA A 667 15.93 22.52 -34.45
CA ALA A 667 14.82 23.16 -35.15
C ALA A 667 14.04 24.10 -34.21
N HIS A 668 13.75 23.65 -32.99
CA HIS A 668 13.11 24.50 -31.97
C HIS A 668 13.98 25.70 -31.58
N ILE A 669 15.28 25.49 -31.36
CA ILE A 669 16.21 26.58 -31.04
C ILE A 669 16.31 27.58 -32.21
N ALA A 670 16.48 27.10 -33.44
CA ALA A 670 16.63 27.94 -34.62
C ALA A 670 15.35 28.69 -35.01
N SER A 671 14.19 28.20 -34.57
CA SER A 671 12.88 28.82 -34.82
C SER A 671 12.68 30.17 -34.12
N ASP A 672 13.51 30.51 -33.13
CA ASP A 672 13.51 31.84 -32.49
C ASP A 672 14.13 32.94 -33.37
N GLY A 673 14.64 32.59 -34.56
CA GLY A 673 15.22 33.53 -35.52
C GLY A 673 16.74 33.67 -35.41
N ALA A 674 17.33 34.46 -36.31
CA ALA A 674 18.78 34.66 -36.37
C ALA A 674 19.33 35.42 -35.15
N ASP A 675 18.57 36.40 -34.64
CA ASP A 675 18.97 37.24 -33.51
C ASP A 675 19.11 36.45 -32.20
N ALA A 676 18.37 35.34 -32.07
CA ALA A 676 18.49 34.45 -30.91
C ALA A 676 19.75 33.57 -30.97
N TRP A 677 20.43 33.47 -32.11
CA TRP A 677 21.64 32.68 -32.30
C TRP A 677 22.89 33.43 -31.82
N THR A 678 23.09 33.47 -30.51
CA THR A 678 24.09 34.34 -29.87
C THR A 678 25.54 33.84 -29.91
N ILE A 679 25.79 32.65 -30.47
CA ILE A 679 27.12 32.03 -30.55
C ILE A 679 27.74 32.20 -31.93
N LYS A 680 29.08 32.21 -32.00
CA LYS A 680 29.81 32.36 -33.28
C LYS A 680 30.05 31.02 -33.99
N THR A 681 30.38 29.99 -33.23
CA THR A 681 30.73 28.66 -33.74
C THR A 681 29.97 27.58 -32.97
N PRO A 682 29.32 26.63 -33.65
CA PRO A 682 29.05 26.61 -35.09
C PRO A 682 28.10 27.77 -35.48
N SER A 683 28.27 28.31 -36.69
CA SER A 683 27.37 29.33 -37.23
C SER A 683 25.99 28.74 -37.48
N ARG A 684 24.95 29.57 -37.37
CA ARG A 684 23.56 29.19 -37.63
C ARG A 684 23.40 28.48 -38.98
N GLU A 685 23.94 29.06 -40.04
CA GLU A 685 23.85 28.57 -41.42
C GLU A 685 24.43 27.16 -41.52
N HIS A 686 25.64 26.94 -41.01
CA HIS A 686 26.30 25.63 -40.96
C HIS A 686 25.47 24.57 -40.24
N VAL A 687 24.83 24.92 -39.11
CA VAL A 687 23.99 23.96 -38.37
C VAL A 687 22.72 23.63 -39.16
N LEU A 688 22.08 24.63 -39.78
CA LEU A 688 20.89 24.44 -40.59
C LEU A 688 21.18 23.58 -41.84
N GLU A 689 22.32 23.77 -42.49
CA GLU A 689 22.77 22.92 -43.61
C GLU A 689 22.95 21.47 -43.19
N ARG A 690 23.63 21.22 -42.05
CA ARG A 690 23.81 19.87 -41.50
C ARG A 690 22.49 19.23 -41.11
N MET A 691 21.56 20.03 -40.59
CA MET A 691 20.22 19.55 -40.24
C MET A 691 19.48 19.05 -41.49
N VAL A 692 19.52 19.80 -42.60
CA VAL A 692 18.93 19.37 -43.88
C VAL A 692 19.61 18.11 -44.41
N ALA A 693 20.95 18.03 -44.37
CA ALA A 693 21.69 16.86 -44.79
C ALA A 693 21.38 15.61 -43.94
N ALA A 694 21.09 15.78 -42.65
CA ALA A 694 20.62 14.69 -41.80
C ALA A 694 19.21 14.22 -42.20
N ILE A 695 18.27 15.15 -42.34
CA ILE A 695 16.87 14.85 -42.72
C ILE A 695 16.80 14.06 -44.04
N GLN A 696 17.60 14.46 -45.03
CA GLN A 696 17.64 13.80 -46.34
C GLN A 696 18.20 12.37 -46.32
N ARG A 697 18.97 12.00 -45.29
CA ARG A 697 19.51 10.64 -45.14
C ARG A 697 18.52 9.67 -44.50
N TRP A 698 17.49 10.18 -43.83
CA TRP A 698 16.57 9.33 -43.08
C TRP A 698 15.56 8.65 -44.00
N ASN A 699 15.28 7.37 -43.73
CA ASN A 699 14.18 6.68 -44.37
C ASN A 699 12.86 7.15 -43.74
N ILE A 700 11.95 7.67 -44.57
CA ILE A 700 10.63 8.16 -44.14
C ILE A 700 9.76 7.06 -43.50
N LYS A 701 10.07 5.78 -43.74
CA LYS A 701 9.37 4.63 -43.15
C LYS A 701 10.03 4.08 -41.89
N SER A 702 11.09 4.72 -41.38
CA SER A 702 11.74 4.26 -40.16
C SER A 702 10.78 4.33 -38.97
N GLU A 703 10.60 3.20 -38.29
CA GLU A 703 9.87 3.14 -37.03
C GLU A 703 10.59 3.91 -35.92
N ARG A 704 9.85 4.37 -34.91
CA ARG A 704 10.40 5.10 -33.76
C ARG A 704 9.58 4.81 -32.52
N ASN A 705 10.24 4.76 -31.36
CA ASN A 705 9.56 4.57 -30.08
C ASN A 705 9.07 5.93 -29.54
N ILE A 706 8.02 6.48 -30.16
CA ILE A 706 7.49 7.82 -29.88
C ILE A 706 5.97 7.80 -29.73
N ASN A 707 5.48 8.56 -28.76
CA ASN A 707 4.05 8.71 -28.48
C ASN A 707 3.68 10.20 -28.38
N TYR A 708 3.32 10.84 -29.51
CA TYR A 708 2.82 12.21 -29.51
C TYR A 708 1.35 12.25 -29.04
N ARG A 709 1.08 13.13 -28.07
CA ARG A 709 -0.29 13.48 -27.62
C ARG A 709 -0.81 14.75 -28.30
N SER A 710 0.09 15.62 -28.72
CA SER A 710 -0.19 16.82 -29.50
C SER A 710 0.89 17.04 -30.56
N PHE A 711 0.49 17.65 -31.68
CA PHE A 711 1.38 18.15 -32.72
C PHE A 711 1.59 19.66 -32.66
N GLU A 712 1.02 20.38 -31.69
CA GLU A 712 1.21 21.83 -31.53
C GLU A 712 2.68 22.26 -31.62
N PRO A 713 3.65 21.59 -30.94
CA PRO A 713 5.07 21.95 -31.09
C PRO A 713 5.59 21.79 -32.53
N ILE A 714 5.21 20.71 -33.22
CA ILE A 714 5.62 20.44 -34.60
C ILE A 714 4.95 21.41 -35.57
N LEU A 715 3.64 21.64 -35.44
CA LEU A 715 2.87 22.56 -36.27
C LEU A 715 3.34 24.02 -36.09
N SER A 716 3.82 24.38 -34.90
CA SER A 716 4.46 25.69 -34.69
C SER A 716 5.70 25.88 -35.56
N LEU A 717 6.49 24.82 -35.78
CA LEU A 717 7.66 24.84 -36.65
C LEU A 717 7.28 24.85 -38.13
N VAL A 718 6.15 24.25 -38.51
CA VAL A 718 5.62 24.36 -39.89
C VAL A 718 5.34 25.82 -40.25
N ARG A 719 4.91 26.65 -39.28
CA ARG A 719 4.67 28.08 -39.47
C ARG A 719 5.95 28.95 -39.43
N CYS A 720 7.13 28.37 -39.25
CA CYS A 720 8.39 29.10 -39.17
C CYS A 720 8.94 29.49 -40.56
N TYR A 721 8.30 30.44 -41.23
CA TYR A 721 8.66 30.84 -42.60
C TYR A 721 10.02 31.54 -42.73
N GLU A 722 10.53 32.12 -41.64
CA GLU A 722 11.87 32.73 -41.58
C GLU A 722 13.00 31.68 -41.63
N THR A 723 12.71 30.42 -41.27
CA THR A 723 13.70 29.34 -41.20
C THR A 723 13.17 28.07 -41.86
N PRO A 724 13.17 27.98 -43.21
CA PRO A 724 12.61 26.84 -43.94
C PRO A 724 13.17 25.48 -43.51
N GLN A 725 14.40 25.41 -43.01
CA GLN A 725 15.01 24.18 -42.52
C GLN A 725 14.27 23.63 -41.28
N CYS A 726 13.72 24.49 -40.42
CA CYS A 726 12.85 24.07 -39.31
C CYS A 726 11.54 23.45 -39.84
N GLN A 727 10.96 24.06 -40.88
CA GLN A 727 9.79 23.50 -41.56
C GLN A 727 10.10 22.13 -42.15
N HIS A 728 11.30 21.92 -42.72
CA HIS A 728 11.72 20.64 -43.29
C HIS A 728 11.73 19.52 -42.25
N TRP A 729 12.28 19.76 -41.06
CA TRP A 729 12.21 18.78 -39.97
C TRP A 729 10.75 18.50 -39.58
N ALA A 730 9.94 19.55 -39.46
CA ALA A 730 8.55 19.44 -39.01
C ALA A 730 7.68 18.63 -39.99
N VAL A 731 7.73 18.94 -41.30
CA VAL A 731 6.97 18.18 -42.31
C VAL A 731 7.48 16.75 -42.45
N TRP A 732 8.79 16.53 -42.32
CA TRP A 732 9.35 15.18 -42.32
C TRP A 732 8.85 14.37 -41.12
N ALA A 733 8.82 14.96 -39.93
CA ALA A 733 8.31 14.33 -38.72
C ALA A 733 6.84 13.92 -38.88
N LEU A 734 5.99 14.82 -39.40
CA LEU A 734 4.58 14.51 -39.70
C LEU A 734 4.45 13.39 -40.73
N ALA A 735 5.21 13.47 -41.84
CA ALA A 735 5.15 12.47 -42.91
C ALA A 735 5.61 11.08 -42.46
N ASN A 736 6.64 11.00 -41.61
CA ASN A 736 7.03 9.72 -41.01
C ASN A 736 5.93 9.17 -40.10
N LEU A 737 5.36 9.99 -39.22
CA LEU A 737 4.33 9.55 -38.27
C LEU A 737 3.06 9.06 -38.97
N THR A 738 2.59 9.78 -39.98
CA THR A 738 1.39 9.40 -40.73
C THR A 738 1.62 8.18 -41.62
N GLN A 739 2.84 7.95 -42.13
CA GLN A 739 3.14 6.75 -42.91
C GLN A 739 3.33 5.49 -42.04
N VAL A 740 3.98 5.64 -40.88
CA VAL A 740 4.30 4.48 -40.02
C VAL A 740 3.12 4.11 -39.11
N TYR A 741 2.38 5.10 -38.59
CA TYR A 741 1.24 4.87 -37.70
C TYR A 741 0.00 5.71 -38.13
N PRO A 742 -0.54 5.47 -39.35
CA PRO A 742 -1.61 6.28 -39.95
C PRO A 742 -2.88 6.36 -39.10
N GLU A 743 -3.30 5.24 -38.51
CA GLU A 743 -4.57 5.14 -37.76
C GLU A 743 -4.69 6.15 -36.61
N LYS A 744 -3.56 6.41 -35.95
CA LYS A 744 -3.47 7.33 -34.83
C LYS A 744 -3.13 8.75 -35.28
N TYR A 745 -2.06 8.90 -36.07
CA TYR A 745 -1.49 10.22 -36.28
C TYR A 745 -2.16 11.01 -37.40
N CYS A 746 -2.80 10.38 -38.41
CA CYS A 746 -3.60 11.14 -39.39
C CYS A 746 -4.76 11.87 -38.69
N LYS A 747 -5.46 11.17 -37.77
CA LYS A 747 -6.52 11.77 -36.95
C LYS A 747 -6.01 12.95 -36.11
N LEU A 748 -4.82 12.84 -35.53
CA LEU A 748 -4.24 13.91 -34.71
C LEU A 748 -3.85 15.13 -35.58
N VAL A 749 -3.31 14.92 -36.79
CA VAL A 749 -3.06 16.01 -37.75
C VAL A 749 -4.36 16.75 -38.07
N GLU A 750 -5.44 16.03 -38.37
CA GLU A 750 -6.73 16.64 -38.69
C GLU A 750 -7.34 17.41 -37.51
N GLN A 751 -7.32 16.81 -36.31
CA GLN A 751 -7.87 17.40 -35.08
C GLN A 751 -7.20 18.73 -34.71
N GLU A 752 -5.91 18.88 -35.00
CA GLU A 752 -5.14 20.09 -34.70
C GLU A 752 -5.03 21.06 -35.89
N ASN A 753 -5.91 20.93 -36.89
CA ASN A 753 -5.92 21.74 -38.12
C ASN A 753 -4.62 21.66 -38.94
N GLY A 754 -3.86 20.58 -38.79
CA GLY A 754 -2.60 20.36 -39.48
C GLY A 754 -2.76 20.34 -41.00
N ILE A 755 -3.87 19.81 -41.55
CA ILE A 755 -4.15 19.82 -42.99
C ILE A 755 -4.24 21.24 -43.53
N GLN A 756 -4.93 22.14 -42.82
CA GLN A 756 -5.00 23.55 -43.21
C GLN A 756 -3.62 24.20 -43.19
N ILE A 757 -2.86 23.99 -42.12
CA ILE A 757 -1.51 24.55 -41.96
C ILE A 757 -0.57 24.05 -43.08
N LEU A 758 -0.68 22.78 -43.48
CA LEU A 758 0.11 22.20 -44.56
C LEU A 758 -0.29 22.74 -45.93
N ASN A 759 -1.58 23.00 -46.18
CA ASN A 759 -2.02 23.68 -47.40
C ASN A 759 -1.48 25.12 -47.48
N GLU A 760 -1.56 25.88 -46.38
CA GLU A 760 -0.97 27.23 -46.28
C GLU A 760 0.54 27.20 -46.58
N LEU A 761 1.27 26.20 -46.04
CA LEU A 761 2.69 26.00 -46.31
C LEU A 761 2.99 25.72 -47.79
N ILE A 762 2.15 24.91 -48.45
CA ILE A 762 2.34 24.55 -49.86
C ILE A 762 2.16 25.77 -50.77
N GLU A 763 1.20 26.64 -50.48
CA GLU A 763 0.93 27.85 -51.24
C GLU A 763 1.97 28.96 -50.99
N HIS A 764 2.60 28.99 -49.81
CA HIS A 764 3.58 30.03 -49.48
C HIS A 764 4.83 29.98 -50.37
N GLU A 765 5.40 31.15 -50.73
CA GLU A 765 6.54 31.22 -51.67
C GLU A 765 7.89 30.82 -51.06
N SER A 766 8.07 31.02 -49.74
CA SER A 766 9.38 30.83 -49.07
C SER A 766 9.88 29.39 -48.92
N PRO A 767 9.06 28.34 -48.69
CA PRO A 767 9.57 26.98 -48.52
C PRO A 767 10.03 26.39 -49.86
N TYR A 768 11.19 25.74 -49.87
CA TYR A 768 11.70 25.07 -51.06
C TYR A 768 10.89 23.81 -51.42
N CYS A 769 11.03 23.37 -52.67
CA CYS A 769 10.19 22.34 -53.29
C CYS A 769 10.07 21.04 -52.47
N GLU A 770 11.16 20.59 -51.85
CA GLU A 770 11.15 19.35 -51.06
C GLU A 770 10.24 19.42 -49.83
N ILE A 771 10.17 20.57 -49.14
CA ILE A 771 9.25 20.77 -48.01
C ILE A 771 7.80 20.63 -48.51
N LYS A 772 7.47 21.29 -49.62
CA LYS A 772 6.14 21.22 -50.23
C LYS A 772 5.79 19.81 -50.68
N ARG A 773 6.76 19.07 -51.22
CA ARG A 773 6.61 17.66 -51.63
C ARG A 773 6.27 16.78 -50.43
N ILE A 774 7.02 16.92 -49.33
CA ILE A 774 6.78 16.14 -48.10
C ILE A 774 5.44 16.52 -47.45
N ALA A 775 5.09 17.81 -47.43
CA ALA A 775 3.80 18.28 -46.92
C ALA A 775 2.62 17.65 -47.67
N ARG A 776 2.69 17.54 -49.00
CA ARG A 776 1.68 16.84 -49.81
C ARG A 776 1.58 15.36 -49.43
N LEU A 777 2.71 14.68 -49.18
CA LEU A 777 2.69 13.29 -48.72
C LEU A 777 1.91 13.12 -47.41
N VAL A 778 1.99 14.09 -46.48
CA VAL A 778 1.20 14.04 -45.24
C VAL A 778 -0.30 14.12 -45.55
N ILE A 779 -0.69 15.08 -46.40
CA ILE A 779 -2.10 15.29 -46.78
C ILE A 779 -2.66 14.06 -47.49
N GLU A 780 -1.96 13.55 -48.51
CA GLU A 780 -2.35 12.34 -49.26
C GLU A 780 -2.48 11.11 -48.34
N GLN A 781 -1.61 10.99 -47.33
CA GLN A 781 -1.66 9.91 -46.35
C GLN A 781 -2.84 10.03 -45.38
N CYS A 782 -3.29 11.25 -45.06
CA CYS A 782 -4.49 11.49 -44.26
C CYS A 782 -5.77 11.25 -45.10
N ASP A 783 -5.79 11.74 -46.34
CA ASP A 783 -6.92 11.57 -47.26
C ASP A 783 -7.17 10.09 -47.60
N SER A 784 -6.12 9.32 -47.90
CA SER A 784 -6.22 7.88 -48.17
C SER A 784 -6.64 7.05 -46.95
N GLY A 785 -6.40 7.54 -45.74
CA GLY A 785 -6.90 6.93 -44.50
C GLY A 785 -8.41 7.06 -44.35
N SER A 786 -8.98 8.20 -44.79
CA SER A 786 -10.42 8.46 -44.77
C SER A 786 -11.21 7.53 -45.70
N GLU A 787 -10.64 7.16 -46.86
CA GLU A 787 -11.29 6.21 -47.79
C GLU A 787 -11.34 4.77 -47.25
N ARG A 788 -10.36 4.33 -46.45
CA ARG A 788 -10.36 2.98 -45.86
C ARG A 788 -11.45 2.78 -44.81
N MET A 789 -11.85 3.83 -44.09
CA MET A 789 -12.92 3.73 -43.08
C MET A 789 -14.33 3.60 -43.67
N VAL A 790 -14.54 3.94 -44.95
CA VAL A 790 -15.86 3.80 -45.59
C VAL A 790 -16.14 2.34 -46.03
N VAL A 791 -15.12 1.48 -46.08
CA VAL A 791 -15.25 0.11 -46.58
C VAL A 791 -15.42 -0.94 -45.47
N ASP A 792 -14.99 -0.64 -44.24
CA ASP A 792 -15.05 -1.56 -43.08
C ASP A 792 -16.16 -1.22 -42.06
N GLY A 793 -17.14 -0.41 -42.44
CA GLY A 793 -18.41 -0.22 -41.70
C GLY A 793 -19.56 -0.92 -42.43
#